data_AF-N0CMR2-F1
#
_entry.id   AF-N0CMR2-F1
#
_cell.length_a   1.000
_cell.length_b   1.000
_cell.length_c   1.000
_cell.angle_alpha   90.00
_cell.angle_beta   90.00
_cell.angle_gamma   90.00
#
_symmetry.space_group_name_H-M   'P 1'
#
loop_
_entity.id
_entity.type
_entity.pdbx_description
1 polymer ?
#
loop_
_entity_poly.entity_id
_entity_poly.type
_entity_poly.pdbx_seq_one_letter_code
_entity_poly.pdbx_strand_id
1 'polypeptide(L)'
;MDQRIEEMPMAQQLSPQPMAPGEGQSHRTVLVAIGALLLGMLLAALDQTIVSTALPTIVSELGGLDHLSWVVTAYLLAATAATPLWGKLGDQYGRKKLFQAAIIIFLIGSALCGVAQNMPQLIGFRALQGLGGGGLMVLSMAIVGDLVTPRERGKYQGLFGAVFGATSVLGPLLGGFFTQHLSWRWVFYINLPIGVVALLVIAAVLHIPVRREKHTIDYLGTFLIASVATCLILVASLGGTTWDWGSAQIIGLAVLAVVLLIAFVAVERRAAEPVLPLKLFRIRTFSLVAVISFVIGFAMFGAMTYLPTFLQVVHGITPTMSGVHMLPMVLGLLLTSTASGQIVSRTGRWKVFPLAGTALTAAGLLLLHRLTPDSSTWEMSLYFFVFGAGLGLVMQVLVLVVQNAVSYQDLGVATSGATFFRSIGASFGVAIFGTVFTNRLTGQLESALAGRSVPPGADAERLAADPRAIQMLPADLRPSILSAYSTSITDVFLYAAPVVLVAFVLAWFLREDKLRGSVTAPDTSQTLASNPVERSSYDECARALSVLATREGRREIYEKITARAGYDLLPAASWLLLRIKRHGTVEPARLAEVTPVPLRVITDAARQVEGRGLARREGLQMILTDEGAEAVVKLSQAREDSLAELLGDWWGPERPTDLVKLVAELTAEVSGSSKERPHEPAPPRDHAADRHHDIDHPDHGRPDRTD
;
A
#
# COMPACT_ATOMS: atom_id res chain seq x y z
N MET A 1 30.55 35.13 -46.97
CA MET A 1 30.70 33.92 -46.13
C MET A 1 30.85 34.40 -44.70
N ASP A 2 29.81 34.82 -43.98
CA ASP A 2 28.50 34.21 -43.81
C ASP A 2 28.60 32.70 -43.59
N GLN A 3 28.76 32.27 -42.32
CA GLN A 3 27.80 31.42 -41.62
C GLN A 3 28.27 30.97 -40.23
N ARG A 4 27.43 31.32 -39.24
CA ARG A 4 27.03 30.53 -38.06
C ARG A 4 28.03 30.34 -36.92
N ILE A 5 28.02 31.33 -36.03
CA ILE A 5 28.07 31.10 -34.58
C ILE A 5 26.85 30.22 -34.24
N GLU A 6 27.09 28.99 -33.80
CA GLU A 6 26.03 28.12 -33.28
C GLU A 6 25.50 28.72 -31.98
N GLU A 7 24.32 29.33 -32.07
CA GLU A 7 23.48 29.67 -30.92
C GLU A 7 23.14 28.39 -30.16
N MET A 8 23.73 28.21 -28.98
CA MET A 8 23.21 27.27 -27.98
C MET A 8 21.75 27.62 -27.69
N PRO A 9 20.79 26.67 -27.74
CA PRO A 9 19.39 26.98 -27.47
C PRO A 9 19.18 27.23 -25.98
N MET A 10 19.38 28.48 -25.55
CA MET A 10 19.06 28.96 -24.21
C MET A 10 17.56 29.27 -24.08
N ALA A 11 16.71 28.25 -24.26
CA ALA A 11 15.28 28.32 -23.94
C ALA A 11 14.65 26.92 -23.89
N GLN A 12 15.22 25.97 -23.13
CA GLN A 12 14.40 24.90 -22.59
C GLN A 12 13.50 25.52 -21.52
N GLN A 13 12.27 25.83 -21.91
CA GLN A 13 11.16 26.12 -21.01
C GLN A 13 11.24 25.16 -19.83
N LEU A 14 11.48 25.70 -18.63
CA LEU A 14 11.34 24.99 -17.36
C LEU A 14 9.95 24.37 -17.34
N SER A 15 9.86 23.11 -17.72
CA SER A 15 8.63 22.34 -17.65
C SER A 15 8.25 22.33 -16.17
N PRO A 16 7.01 22.71 -15.80
CA PRO A 16 6.61 22.74 -14.39
C PRO A 16 6.90 21.37 -13.78
N GLN A 17 7.68 21.36 -12.69
CA GLN A 17 8.02 20.12 -12.00
C GLN A 17 6.74 19.37 -11.61
N PRO A 18 6.68 18.04 -11.79
CA PRO A 18 5.51 17.28 -11.39
C PRO A 18 5.37 17.33 -9.86
N MET A 19 4.29 17.94 -9.36
CA MET A 19 3.92 17.92 -7.94
C MET A 19 3.79 16.48 -7.42
N ALA A 20 4.31 16.21 -6.22
CA ALA A 20 4.10 14.95 -5.51
C ALA A 20 2.59 14.75 -5.20
N PRO A 21 2.12 13.51 -5.00
CA PRO A 21 0.74 13.28 -4.63
C PRO A 21 0.48 13.89 -3.24
N GLY A 22 -0.47 14.83 -3.21
CA GLY A 22 -0.77 15.63 -2.02
C GLY A 22 -0.01 16.97 -1.95
N GLU A 23 1.05 17.19 -2.72
CA GLU A 23 1.66 18.53 -2.83
C GLU A 23 0.71 19.48 -3.56
N GLY A 24 0.38 20.58 -2.89
CA GLY A 24 -0.61 21.56 -3.34
C GLY A 24 -2.06 21.26 -2.93
N GLN A 25 -2.35 20.11 -2.32
CA GLN A 25 -3.68 19.81 -1.78
C GLN A 25 -3.75 20.16 -0.29
N SER A 26 -4.76 20.96 0.08
CA SER A 26 -5.00 21.26 1.50
C SER A 26 -5.24 19.96 2.28
N HIS A 27 -4.76 19.86 3.52
CA HIS A 27 -5.04 18.73 4.41
C HIS A 27 -6.54 18.40 4.50
N ARG A 28 -7.38 19.44 4.38
CA ARG A 28 -8.84 19.34 4.32
C ARG A 28 -9.33 18.60 3.06
N THR A 29 -8.71 18.85 1.90
CA THR A 29 -9.01 18.15 0.63
C THR A 29 -8.74 16.65 0.75
N VAL A 30 -7.60 16.28 1.36
CA VAL A 30 -7.23 14.87 1.58
C VAL A 30 -8.22 14.19 2.52
N LEU A 31 -8.57 14.81 3.65
CA LEU A 31 -9.56 14.26 4.59
C LEU A 31 -10.94 14.07 3.96
N VAL A 32 -11.40 15.04 3.16
CA VAL A 32 -12.69 14.95 2.47
C VAL A 32 -12.68 13.85 1.40
N ALA A 33 -11.59 13.73 0.62
CA ALA A 33 -11.43 12.65 -0.34
C ALA A 33 -11.44 11.28 0.35
N ILE A 34 -10.70 11.13 1.45
CA ILE A 34 -10.69 9.91 2.25
C ILE A 34 -12.07 9.59 2.83
N GLY A 35 -12.78 10.59 3.35
CA GLY A 35 -14.16 10.43 3.81
C GLY A 35 -15.07 9.86 2.72
N ALA A 36 -14.92 10.31 1.48
CA ALA A 36 -15.71 9.80 0.36
C ALA A 36 -15.30 8.39 -0.08
N LEU A 37 -14.01 8.04 -0.01
CA LEU A 37 -13.53 6.66 -0.24
C LEU A 37 -14.07 5.71 0.83
N LEU A 38 -14.06 6.15 2.09
CA LEU A 38 -14.63 5.41 3.21
C LEU A 38 -16.15 5.27 3.04
N LEU A 39 -16.84 6.28 2.51
CA LEU A 39 -18.26 6.20 2.20
C LEU A 39 -18.55 5.19 1.07
N GLY A 40 -17.72 5.17 0.02
CA GLY A 40 -17.80 4.16 -1.03
C GLY A 40 -17.56 2.74 -0.52
N MET A 41 -16.61 2.57 0.41
CA MET A 41 -16.39 1.27 1.06
C MET A 41 -17.50 0.90 2.04
N LEU A 42 -18.05 1.88 2.78
CA LEU A 42 -19.20 1.71 3.65
C LEU A 42 -20.39 1.16 2.86
N LEU A 43 -20.67 1.69 1.66
CA LEU A 43 -21.71 1.18 0.77
C LEU A 43 -21.51 -0.30 0.44
N ALA A 44 -20.33 -0.68 -0.01
CA ALA A 44 -20.04 -2.07 -0.39
C ALA A 44 -20.13 -3.03 0.80
N ALA A 45 -19.62 -2.63 1.97
CA ALA A 45 -19.63 -3.44 3.18
C ALA A 45 -21.02 -3.50 3.83
N LEU A 46 -21.78 -2.39 3.83
CA LEU A 46 -23.13 -2.31 4.38
C LEU A 46 -24.08 -3.19 3.57
N ASP A 47 -23.97 -3.17 2.24
CA ASP A 47 -24.81 -3.95 1.34
C ASP A 47 -24.73 -5.47 1.60
N GLN A 48 -23.54 -5.99 1.94
CA GLN A 48 -23.39 -7.40 2.31
C GLN A 48 -24.13 -7.73 3.62
N THR A 49 -24.02 -6.85 4.63
CA THR A 49 -24.57 -7.12 5.96
C THR A 49 -26.08 -6.87 6.04
N ILE A 50 -26.57 -5.82 5.37
CA ILE A 50 -27.99 -5.44 5.37
C ILE A 50 -28.84 -6.47 4.61
N VAL A 51 -28.38 -6.96 3.45
CA VAL A 51 -29.12 -7.93 2.62
C VAL A 51 -29.26 -9.26 3.35
N SER A 52 -28.24 -9.69 4.10
CA SER A 52 -28.30 -10.92 4.89
C SER A 52 -29.47 -10.93 5.87
N THR A 53 -29.84 -9.78 6.44
CA THR A 53 -30.97 -9.68 7.38
C THR A 53 -32.33 -9.60 6.70
N ALA A 54 -32.37 -9.06 5.49
CA ALA A 54 -33.59 -8.94 4.69
C ALA A 54 -33.92 -10.21 3.90
N LEU A 55 -32.95 -11.12 3.75
CA LEU A 55 -33.05 -12.30 2.90
C LEU A 55 -34.29 -13.19 3.16
N PRO A 56 -34.70 -13.47 4.41
CA PRO A 56 -35.92 -14.24 4.66
C PRO A 56 -37.19 -13.54 4.13
N THR A 57 -37.28 -12.22 4.29
CA THR A 57 -38.42 -11.42 3.80
C THR A 57 -38.45 -11.38 2.27
N ILE A 58 -37.29 -11.20 1.63
CA ILE A 58 -37.12 -11.21 0.17
C ILE A 58 -37.70 -12.50 -0.41
N VAL A 59 -37.37 -13.65 0.18
CA VAL A 59 -37.82 -14.95 -0.31
C VAL A 59 -39.28 -15.24 0.02
N SER A 60 -39.77 -14.74 1.15
CA SER A 60 -41.21 -14.80 1.44
C SER A 60 -42.05 -14.05 0.40
N GLU A 61 -41.53 -12.96 -0.19
CA GLU A 61 -42.26 -12.16 -1.18
C GLU A 61 -42.03 -12.60 -2.64
N LEU A 62 -40.80 -12.99 -3.00
CA LEU A 62 -40.42 -13.35 -4.37
C LEU A 62 -40.51 -14.85 -4.67
N GLY A 63 -40.66 -15.69 -3.65
CA GLY A 63 -40.57 -17.15 -3.75
C GLY A 63 -39.15 -17.65 -4.05
N GLY A 64 -39.00 -18.96 -4.28
CA GLY A 64 -37.72 -19.56 -4.69
C GLY A 64 -36.72 -19.78 -3.56
N LEU A 65 -37.10 -20.59 -2.56
CA LEU A 65 -36.23 -21.01 -1.46
C LEU A 65 -34.90 -21.63 -1.96
N ASP A 66 -34.95 -22.39 -3.05
CA ASP A 66 -33.78 -23.04 -3.68
C ASP A 66 -32.74 -22.04 -4.20
N HIS A 67 -33.13 -20.76 -4.34
CA HIS A 67 -32.28 -19.69 -4.85
C HIS A 67 -31.76 -18.74 -3.76
N LEU A 68 -32.03 -19.01 -2.48
CA LEU A 68 -31.60 -18.20 -1.33
C LEU A 68 -30.09 -17.94 -1.31
N SER A 69 -29.31 -19.03 -1.43
CA SER A 69 -27.85 -18.98 -1.39
C SER A 69 -27.27 -18.17 -2.55
N TRP A 70 -27.95 -18.16 -3.70
CA TRP A 70 -27.50 -17.47 -4.91
C TRP A 70 -27.54 -15.95 -4.82
N VAL A 71 -28.41 -15.36 -3.99
CA VAL A 71 -28.49 -13.90 -3.82
C VAL A 71 -27.19 -13.32 -3.22
N VAL A 72 -26.60 -14.04 -2.27
CA VAL A 72 -25.31 -13.67 -1.65
C VAL A 72 -24.15 -14.14 -2.52
N THR A 73 -24.22 -15.37 -3.02
CA THR A 73 -23.16 -15.98 -3.83
C THR A 73 -22.90 -15.20 -5.12
N ALA A 74 -23.95 -14.78 -5.85
CA ALA A 74 -23.77 -14.05 -7.11
C ALA A 74 -23.08 -12.70 -6.92
N TYR A 75 -23.39 -11.98 -5.82
CA TYR A 75 -22.70 -10.75 -5.47
C TYR A 75 -21.22 -11.01 -5.14
N LEU A 76 -20.93 -11.97 -4.25
CA LEU A 76 -19.57 -12.29 -3.84
C LEU A 76 -18.71 -12.79 -5.01
N LEU A 77 -19.31 -13.61 -5.87
CA LEU A 77 -18.70 -14.12 -7.09
C LEU A 77 -18.30 -12.99 -8.02
N ALA A 78 -19.25 -12.09 -8.35
CA ALA A 78 -19.00 -10.96 -9.22
C ALA A 78 -18.00 -9.97 -8.61
N ALA A 79 -18.10 -9.67 -7.32
CA ALA A 79 -17.17 -8.78 -6.61
C ALA A 79 -15.74 -9.34 -6.61
N THR A 80 -15.59 -10.64 -6.38
CA THR A 80 -14.27 -11.29 -6.34
C THR A 80 -13.68 -11.43 -7.74
N ALA A 81 -14.49 -11.79 -8.74
CA ALA A 81 -14.05 -11.88 -10.13
C ALA A 81 -13.63 -10.51 -10.71
N ALA A 82 -14.33 -9.44 -10.33
CA ALA A 82 -14.02 -8.09 -10.80
C ALA A 82 -12.84 -7.43 -10.06
N THR A 83 -12.45 -7.93 -8.88
CA THR A 83 -11.41 -7.33 -8.03
C THR A 83 -10.07 -7.12 -8.77
N PRO A 84 -9.49 -8.12 -9.46
CA PRO A 84 -8.24 -7.94 -10.21
C PRO A 84 -8.38 -6.98 -11.39
N LEU A 85 -9.53 -7.06 -12.08
CA LEU A 85 -9.84 -6.21 -13.22
C LEU A 85 -9.84 -4.73 -12.79
N TRP A 86 -10.50 -4.40 -11.68
CA TRP A 86 -10.50 -3.04 -11.14
C TRP A 86 -9.11 -2.57 -10.70
N GLY A 87 -8.29 -3.45 -10.11
CA GLY A 87 -6.91 -3.13 -9.75
C GLY A 87 -6.09 -2.69 -10.97
N LYS A 88 -6.06 -3.53 -12.01
CA LYS A 88 -5.28 -3.26 -13.24
C LYS A 88 -5.84 -2.07 -14.03
N LEU A 89 -7.16 -2.00 -14.23
CA LEU A 89 -7.77 -0.88 -14.93
C LEU A 89 -7.58 0.45 -14.17
N GLY A 90 -7.61 0.41 -12.84
CA GLY A 90 -7.34 1.57 -12.00
C GLY A 90 -5.93 2.12 -12.17
N ASP A 91 -4.94 1.24 -12.31
CA ASP A 91 -3.55 1.62 -12.57
C ASP A 91 -3.39 2.26 -13.95
N GLN A 92 -4.03 1.71 -14.99
CA GLN A 92 -3.85 2.15 -16.38
C GLN A 92 -4.69 3.36 -16.80
N TYR A 93 -5.95 3.44 -16.37
CA TYR A 93 -6.91 4.48 -16.81
C TYR A 93 -7.13 5.59 -15.78
N GLY A 94 -6.47 5.48 -14.63
CA GLY A 94 -6.55 6.41 -13.52
C GLY A 94 -7.63 6.03 -12.50
N ARG A 95 -7.21 5.85 -11.25
CA ARG A 95 -8.06 5.34 -10.17
C ARG A 95 -9.32 6.17 -9.90
N LYS A 96 -9.27 7.51 -10.05
CA LYS A 96 -10.44 8.40 -9.84
C LYS A 96 -11.62 7.98 -10.72
N LYS A 97 -11.41 7.88 -12.04
CA LYS A 97 -12.48 7.60 -13.01
C LYS A 97 -13.04 6.20 -12.80
N LEU A 98 -12.17 5.25 -12.49
CA LEU A 98 -12.56 3.86 -12.28
C LEU A 98 -13.33 3.70 -10.97
N PHE A 99 -12.99 4.47 -9.93
CA PHE A 99 -13.77 4.50 -8.69
C PHE A 99 -15.17 5.06 -8.92
N GLN A 100 -15.29 6.14 -9.69
CA GLN A 100 -16.58 6.70 -10.07
C GLN A 100 -17.41 5.72 -10.90
N ALA A 101 -16.78 5.01 -11.85
CA ALA A 101 -17.44 3.95 -12.61
C ALA A 101 -17.91 2.81 -11.71
N ALA A 102 -17.10 2.38 -10.73
CA ALA A 102 -17.48 1.37 -9.75
C ALA A 102 -18.68 1.81 -8.90
N ILE A 103 -18.73 3.08 -8.43
CA ILE A 103 -19.90 3.64 -7.76
C ILE A 103 -21.12 3.59 -8.67
N ILE A 104 -21.01 4.04 -9.92
CA ILE A 104 -22.15 4.09 -10.85
C ILE A 104 -22.70 2.68 -11.12
N ILE A 105 -21.83 1.70 -11.40
CA ILE A 105 -22.23 0.30 -11.61
C ILE A 105 -22.91 -0.26 -10.36
N PHE A 106 -22.35 0.02 -9.17
CA PHE A 106 -22.94 -0.38 -7.90
C PHE A 106 -24.33 0.24 -7.69
N LEU A 107 -24.49 1.54 -7.97
CA LEU A 107 -25.76 2.24 -7.81
C LEU A 107 -26.83 1.75 -8.80
N ILE A 108 -26.47 1.51 -10.05
CA ILE A 108 -27.37 0.92 -11.06
C ILE A 108 -27.79 -0.48 -10.62
N GLY A 109 -26.84 -1.32 -10.19
CA GLY A 109 -27.12 -2.65 -9.67
C GLY A 109 -28.06 -2.61 -8.45
N SER A 110 -27.82 -1.69 -7.52
CA SER A 110 -28.65 -1.48 -6.33
C SER A 110 -30.07 -1.03 -6.72
N ALA A 111 -30.21 -0.07 -7.65
CA ALA A 111 -31.50 0.38 -8.13
C ALA A 111 -32.28 -0.76 -8.79
N LEU A 112 -31.62 -1.57 -9.62
CA LEU A 112 -32.23 -2.73 -10.27
C LEU A 112 -32.63 -3.82 -9.26
N CYS A 113 -31.82 -4.09 -8.22
CA CYS A 113 -32.19 -4.98 -7.13
C CYS A 113 -33.46 -4.51 -6.41
N GLY A 114 -33.58 -3.21 -6.17
CA GLY A 114 -34.79 -2.59 -5.58
C GLY A 114 -36.03 -2.65 -6.49
N VAL A 115 -35.87 -2.89 -7.80
CA VAL A 115 -36.98 -3.04 -8.76
C VAL A 115 -37.27 -4.51 -9.09
N ALA A 116 -36.43 -5.45 -8.66
CA ALA A 116 -36.55 -6.87 -8.98
C ALA A 116 -37.96 -7.45 -8.69
N GLN A 117 -38.46 -8.27 -9.62
CA GLN A 117 -39.80 -8.86 -9.56
C GLN A 117 -39.78 -10.38 -9.32
N ASN A 118 -38.63 -11.03 -9.47
CA ASN A 118 -38.43 -12.45 -9.20
C ASN A 118 -36.98 -12.73 -8.78
N MET A 119 -36.73 -13.92 -8.21
CA MET A 119 -35.40 -14.30 -7.73
C MET A 119 -34.31 -14.31 -8.82
N PRO A 120 -34.54 -14.85 -10.03
CA PRO A 120 -33.52 -14.81 -11.09
C PRO A 120 -33.11 -13.39 -11.47
N GLN A 121 -34.05 -12.45 -11.58
CA GLN A 121 -33.75 -11.04 -11.80
C GLN A 121 -32.92 -10.46 -10.65
N LEU A 122 -33.31 -10.73 -9.40
CA LEU A 122 -32.57 -10.26 -8.23
C LEU A 122 -31.13 -10.79 -8.25
N ILE A 123 -30.92 -12.07 -8.55
CA ILE A 123 -29.59 -12.69 -8.66
C ILE A 123 -28.76 -12.04 -9.76
N GLY A 124 -29.35 -11.81 -10.94
CA GLY A 124 -28.67 -11.13 -12.04
C GLY A 124 -28.27 -9.68 -11.69
N PHE A 125 -29.16 -8.94 -11.03
CA PHE A 125 -28.88 -7.58 -10.58
C PHE A 125 -27.86 -7.55 -9.44
N ARG A 126 -27.86 -8.55 -8.55
CA ARG A 126 -26.83 -8.72 -7.50
C ARG A 126 -25.46 -9.01 -8.09
N ALA A 127 -25.38 -9.79 -9.16
CA ALA A 127 -24.12 -9.97 -9.89
C ALA A 127 -23.61 -8.63 -10.45
N LEU A 128 -24.48 -7.85 -11.12
CA LEU A 128 -24.12 -6.52 -11.62
C LEU A 128 -23.67 -5.58 -10.49
N GLN A 129 -24.38 -5.58 -9.37
CA GLN A 129 -24.03 -4.78 -8.19
C GLN A 129 -22.68 -5.22 -7.61
N GLY A 130 -22.42 -6.53 -7.54
CA GLY A 130 -21.16 -7.10 -7.08
C GLY A 130 -19.96 -6.65 -7.91
N LEU A 131 -20.11 -6.53 -9.23
CA LEU A 131 -19.06 -5.97 -10.10
C LEU A 131 -18.61 -4.58 -9.60
N GLY A 132 -19.55 -3.70 -9.24
CA GLY A 132 -19.22 -2.39 -8.66
C GLY A 132 -18.65 -2.50 -7.25
N GLY A 133 -19.22 -3.37 -6.40
CA GLY A 133 -18.80 -3.57 -5.00
C GLY A 133 -17.34 -4.00 -4.84
N GLY A 134 -16.87 -4.93 -5.68
CA GLY A 134 -15.46 -5.33 -5.71
C GLY A 134 -14.53 -4.17 -6.05
N GLY A 135 -14.94 -3.33 -7.02
CA GLY A 135 -14.20 -2.12 -7.39
C GLY A 135 -14.11 -1.11 -6.25
N LEU A 136 -15.22 -0.87 -5.55
CA LEU A 136 -15.28 0.04 -4.39
C LEU A 136 -14.31 -0.38 -3.29
N MET A 137 -14.19 -1.68 -2.99
CA MET A 137 -13.24 -2.15 -1.98
C MET A 137 -11.78 -1.98 -2.42
N VAL A 138 -11.45 -2.46 -3.62
CA VAL A 138 -10.05 -2.52 -4.10
C VAL A 138 -9.50 -1.15 -4.42
N LEU A 139 -10.26 -0.34 -5.15
CA LEU A 139 -9.83 0.99 -5.57
C LEU A 139 -9.79 1.96 -4.38
N SER A 140 -10.66 1.82 -3.37
CA SER A 140 -10.56 2.64 -2.15
C SER A 140 -9.23 2.43 -1.42
N MET A 141 -8.82 1.17 -1.23
CA MET A 141 -7.54 0.86 -0.59
C MET A 141 -6.36 1.38 -1.41
N ALA A 142 -6.43 1.25 -2.73
CA ALA A 142 -5.38 1.70 -3.63
C ALA A 142 -5.27 3.23 -3.69
N ILE A 143 -6.39 3.94 -3.77
CA ILE A 143 -6.44 5.41 -3.79
C ILE A 143 -5.91 5.99 -2.46
N VAL A 144 -6.24 5.38 -1.31
CA VAL A 144 -5.64 5.83 -0.03
C VAL A 144 -4.12 5.68 -0.06
N GLY A 145 -3.60 4.63 -0.72
CA GLY A 145 -2.17 4.48 -0.95
C GLY A 145 -1.55 5.63 -1.75
N ASP A 146 -2.32 6.22 -2.67
CA ASP A 146 -1.88 7.35 -3.50
C ASP A 146 -2.00 8.70 -2.78
N LEU A 147 -3.01 8.93 -1.93
CA LEU A 147 -3.16 10.21 -1.22
C LEU A 147 -2.33 10.34 0.05
N VAL A 148 -1.96 9.21 0.66
CA VAL A 148 -1.46 9.18 2.03
C VAL A 148 -0.05 8.62 2.08
N THR A 149 0.83 9.35 2.76
CA THR A 149 2.22 8.93 2.99
C THR A 149 2.29 7.59 3.75
N PRO A 150 3.31 6.74 3.49
CA PRO A 150 3.42 5.43 4.14
C PRO A 150 3.31 5.45 5.68
N ARG A 151 3.76 6.52 6.32
CA ARG A 151 3.69 6.72 7.78
C ARG A 151 2.27 6.88 8.30
N GLU A 152 1.40 7.46 7.49
CA GLU A 152 0.01 7.72 7.86
C GLU A 152 -0.94 6.61 7.38
N ARG A 153 -0.53 5.77 6.41
CA ARG A 153 -1.36 4.67 5.88
C ARG A 153 -1.97 3.78 6.96
N GLY A 154 -1.23 3.49 8.03
CA GLY A 154 -1.75 2.71 9.18
C GLY A 154 -2.95 3.37 9.86
N LYS A 155 -2.91 4.69 10.08
CA LYS A 155 -4.02 5.47 10.66
C LYS A 155 -5.26 5.42 9.77
N TYR A 156 -5.08 5.55 8.46
CA TYR A 156 -6.19 5.54 7.50
C TYR A 156 -6.74 4.12 7.24
N GLN A 157 -5.90 3.09 7.32
CA GLN A 157 -6.33 1.69 7.45
C GLN A 157 -7.12 1.43 8.72
N GLY A 158 -6.79 2.12 9.82
CA GLY A 158 -7.62 2.29 11.00
C GLY A 158 -9.07 2.63 10.68
N LEU A 159 -9.28 3.64 9.84
CA LEU A 159 -10.63 4.08 9.45
C LEU A 159 -11.37 3.03 8.63
N PHE A 160 -10.68 2.24 7.80
CA PHE A 160 -11.30 1.14 7.06
C PHE A 160 -11.78 0.02 7.99
N GLY A 161 -11.01 -0.34 9.02
CA GLY A 161 -11.49 -1.26 10.06
C GLY A 161 -12.65 -0.69 10.85
N ALA A 162 -12.64 0.63 11.14
CA ALA A 162 -13.76 1.30 11.79
C ALA A 162 -15.03 1.28 10.92
N VAL A 163 -14.91 1.42 9.60
CA VAL A 163 -16.03 1.25 8.65
C VAL A 163 -16.58 -0.16 8.72
N PHE A 164 -15.74 -1.21 8.72
CA PHE A 164 -16.19 -2.60 8.89
C PHE A 164 -16.87 -2.84 10.24
N GLY A 165 -16.34 -2.26 11.32
CA GLY A 165 -16.98 -2.30 12.63
C GLY A 165 -18.35 -1.61 12.62
N ALA A 166 -18.44 -0.43 12.02
CA ALA A 166 -19.69 0.31 11.88
C ALA A 166 -20.72 -0.45 11.03
N THR A 167 -20.34 -1.03 9.89
CA THR A 167 -21.27 -1.81 9.04
C THR A 167 -21.74 -3.10 9.68
N SER A 168 -20.94 -3.70 10.58
CA SER A 168 -21.36 -4.89 11.33
C SER A 168 -22.56 -4.62 12.26
N VAL A 169 -22.68 -3.39 12.77
CA VAL A 169 -23.80 -2.95 13.62
C VAL A 169 -24.92 -2.32 12.78
N LEU A 170 -24.55 -1.39 11.89
CA LEU A 170 -25.51 -0.63 11.08
C LEU A 170 -26.26 -1.51 10.08
N GLY A 171 -25.60 -2.50 9.48
CA GLY A 171 -26.22 -3.36 8.49
C GLY A 171 -27.45 -4.08 9.02
N PRO A 172 -27.31 -4.92 10.05
CA PRO A 172 -28.46 -5.62 10.61
C PRO A 172 -29.53 -4.71 11.20
N LEU A 173 -29.13 -3.59 11.81
CA LEU A 173 -30.05 -2.61 12.38
C LEU A 173 -30.92 -1.96 11.30
N LEU A 174 -30.30 -1.45 10.23
CA LEU A 174 -31.01 -0.82 9.12
C LEU A 174 -31.82 -1.85 8.33
N GLY A 175 -31.29 -3.06 8.13
CA GLY A 175 -31.98 -4.12 7.41
C GLY A 175 -33.22 -4.62 8.14
N GLY A 176 -33.12 -4.83 9.46
CA GLY A 176 -34.27 -5.12 10.32
C GLY A 176 -35.30 -3.98 10.30
N PHE A 177 -34.85 -2.73 10.46
CA PHE A 177 -35.74 -1.57 10.41
C PHE A 177 -36.50 -1.45 9.08
N PHE A 178 -35.82 -1.58 7.94
CA PHE A 178 -36.46 -1.49 6.62
C PHE A 178 -37.40 -2.65 6.33
N THR A 179 -37.04 -3.87 6.74
CA THR A 179 -37.90 -5.04 6.54
C THR A 179 -39.13 -5.04 7.46
N GLN A 180 -39.04 -4.46 8.66
CA GLN A 180 -40.14 -4.42 9.62
C GLN A 180 -41.09 -3.24 9.41
N HIS A 181 -40.57 -2.06 9.01
CA HIS A 181 -41.37 -0.82 8.95
C HIS A 181 -41.61 -0.30 7.54
N LEU A 182 -40.83 -0.74 6.55
CA LEU A 182 -40.96 -0.32 5.15
C LEU A 182 -41.12 -1.55 4.25
N SER A 183 -40.20 -1.75 3.31
CA SER A 183 -40.12 -2.90 2.41
C SER A 183 -38.66 -3.28 2.26
N TRP A 184 -38.38 -4.56 2.02
CA TRP A 184 -37.02 -5.03 1.74
C TRP A 184 -36.36 -4.28 0.58
N ARG A 185 -37.13 -3.68 -0.34
CA ARG A 185 -36.59 -2.90 -1.47
C ARG A 185 -35.76 -1.69 -1.01
N TRP A 186 -36.09 -1.11 0.14
CA TRP A 186 -35.35 0.02 0.72
C TRP A 186 -33.94 -0.33 1.19
N VAL A 187 -33.68 -1.62 1.43
CA VAL A 187 -32.35 -2.16 1.70
C VAL A 187 -31.40 -1.88 0.53
N PHE A 188 -31.91 -1.83 -0.69
CA PHE A 188 -31.14 -1.45 -1.87
C PHE A 188 -31.23 0.05 -2.18
N TYR A 189 -32.37 0.70 -1.90
CA TYR A 189 -32.51 2.13 -2.18
C TYR A 189 -31.68 3.03 -1.26
N ILE A 190 -31.35 2.62 -0.04
CA ILE A 190 -30.47 3.39 0.87
C ILE A 190 -29.08 3.64 0.27
N ASN A 191 -28.60 2.73 -0.59
CA ASN A 191 -27.30 2.87 -1.24
C ASN A 191 -27.27 4.04 -2.23
N LEU A 192 -28.41 4.38 -2.87
CA LEU A 192 -28.51 5.43 -3.89
C LEU A 192 -28.11 6.82 -3.36
N PRO A 193 -28.77 7.39 -2.33
CA PRO A 193 -28.42 8.72 -1.85
C PRO A 193 -26.98 8.78 -1.34
N ILE A 194 -26.53 7.76 -0.63
CA ILE A 194 -25.17 7.68 -0.07
C ILE A 194 -24.13 7.61 -1.21
N GLY A 195 -24.36 6.79 -2.24
CA GLY A 195 -23.46 6.68 -3.39
C GLY A 195 -23.45 7.92 -4.27
N VAL A 196 -24.59 8.61 -4.43
CA VAL A 196 -24.63 9.90 -5.14
C VAL A 196 -23.79 10.93 -4.40
N VAL A 197 -23.91 11.03 -3.08
CA VAL A 197 -23.05 11.92 -2.27
C VAL A 197 -21.57 11.54 -2.42
N ALA A 198 -21.22 10.26 -2.31
CA ALA A 198 -19.85 9.80 -2.51
C ALA A 198 -19.32 10.18 -3.90
N LEU A 199 -20.13 9.98 -4.95
CA LEU A 199 -19.79 10.29 -6.33
C LEU A 199 -19.53 11.78 -6.54
N LEU A 200 -20.42 12.64 -6.02
CA LEU A 200 -20.31 14.09 -6.12
C LEU A 200 -19.08 14.61 -5.37
N VAL A 201 -18.83 14.14 -4.15
CA VAL A 201 -17.66 14.55 -3.36
C VAL A 201 -16.37 14.12 -4.06
N ILE A 202 -16.31 12.91 -4.60
CA ILE A 202 -15.12 12.43 -5.33
C ILE A 202 -14.93 13.18 -6.64
N ALA A 203 -16.01 13.49 -7.35
CA ALA A 203 -15.93 14.30 -8.56
C ALA A 203 -15.31 15.67 -8.28
N ALA A 204 -15.77 16.34 -7.22
CA ALA A 204 -15.35 17.68 -6.85
C ALA A 204 -13.96 17.76 -6.18
N VAL A 205 -13.63 16.81 -5.31
CA VAL A 205 -12.49 16.96 -4.38
C VAL A 205 -11.29 16.12 -4.82
N LEU A 206 -11.52 14.90 -5.31
CA LEU A 206 -10.43 13.99 -5.63
C LEU A 206 -9.72 14.43 -6.92
N HIS A 207 -8.53 15.00 -6.81
CA HIS A 207 -7.68 15.31 -7.95
C HIS A 207 -6.46 14.41 -7.93
N ILE A 208 -6.47 13.36 -8.76
CA ILE A 208 -5.32 12.49 -8.96
C ILE A 208 -4.76 12.83 -10.36
N PRO A 209 -3.52 13.30 -10.48
CA PRO A 209 -2.91 13.55 -11.78
C PRO A 209 -2.86 12.25 -12.59
N VAL A 210 -3.54 12.21 -13.74
CA VAL A 210 -3.54 11.06 -14.64
C VAL A 210 -2.37 11.22 -15.60
N ARG A 211 -1.31 10.40 -15.44
CA ARG A 211 -0.27 10.30 -16.47
C ARG A 211 -0.81 9.47 -17.63
N ARG A 212 -0.80 10.04 -18.83
CA ARG A 212 -1.20 9.36 -20.07
C ARG A 212 -0.02 8.55 -20.59
N GLU A 213 0.19 7.36 -20.04
CA GLU A 213 1.04 6.35 -20.68
C GLU A 213 0.17 5.40 -21.50
N LYS A 214 0.69 4.97 -22.66
CA LYS A 214 -0.01 4.02 -23.54
C LYS A 214 0.14 2.63 -22.95
N HIS A 215 -0.85 2.19 -22.17
CA HIS A 215 -0.93 0.81 -21.70
C HIS A 215 -1.71 -0.06 -22.68
N THR A 216 -1.25 -1.29 -22.87
CA THR A 216 -1.98 -2.33 -23.59
C THR A 216 -2.69 -3.25 -22.59
N ILE A 217 -4.02 -3.22 -22.55
CA ILE A 217 -4.77 -4.13 -21.68
C ILE A 217 -4.67 -5.55 -22.24
N ASP A 218 -4.18 -6.47 -21.43
CA ASP A 218 -4.38 -7.90 -21.66
C ASP A 218 -5.81 -8.32 -21.28
N TYR A 219 -6.75 -8.07 -22.19
CA TYR A 219 -8.16 -8.43 -22.01
C TYR A 219 -8.35 -9.93 -21.87
N LEU A 220 -7.56 -10.71 -22.61
CA LEU A 220 -7.66 -12.17 -22.63
C LEU A 220 -7.18 -12.77 -21.30
N GLY A 221 -5.99 -12.37 -20.83
CA GLY A 221 -5.47 -12.78 -19.52
C GLY A 221 -6.40 -12.34 -18.38
N THR A 222 -6.97 -11.14 -18.46
CA THR A 222 -7.90 -10.64 -17.44
C THR A 222 -9.22 -11.41 -17.41
N PHE A 223 -9.77 -11.73 -18.59
CA PHE A 223 -10.97 -12.56 -18.69
C PHE A 223 -10.72 -13.98 -18.18
N LEU A 224 -9.58 -14.58 -18.54
CA LEU A 224 -9.21 -15.93 -18.11
C LEU A 224 -9.03 -16.02 -16.60
N ILE A 225 -8.29 -15.10 -15.96
CA ILE A 225 -8.09 -15.13 -14.51
C ILE A 225 -9.39 -14.89 -13.74
N ALA A 226 -10.25 -13.99 -14.23
CA ALA A 226 -11.58 -13.77 -13.66
C ALA A 226 -12.43 -15.04 -13.77
N SER A 227 -12.37 -15.73 -14.91
CA SER A 227 -13.10 -16.99 -15.14
C SER A 227 -12.58 -18.14 -14.27
N VAL A 228 -11.26 -18.25 -14.07
CA VAL A 228 -10.66 -19.20 -13.13
C VAL A 228 -11.15 -18.93 -11.71
N ALA A 229 -11.03 -17.68 -11.24
CA ALA A 229 -11.51 -17.30 -9.91
C ALA A 229 -13.00 -17.61 -9.75
N THR A 230 -13.81 -17.32 -10.77
CA THR A 230 -15.26 -17.61 -10.78
C THR A 230 -15.52 -19.11 -10.63
N CYS A 231 -14.86 -19.95 -11.42
CA CYS A 231 -15.04 -21.40 -11.34
C CYS A 231 -14.62 -21.94 -9.97
N LEU A 232 -13.48 -21.50 -9.43
CA LEU A 232 -13.01 -21.91 -8.11
C LEU A 232 -13.97 -21.50 -6.99
N ILE A 233 -14.51 -20.28 -7.05
CA ILE A 233 -15.50 -19.78 -6.09
C ILE A 233 -16.81 -20.56 -6.21
N LEU A 234 -17.26 -20.88 -7.42
CA LEU A 234 -18.48 -21.68 -7.62
C LEU A 234 -18.31 -23.10 -7.06
N VAL A 235 -17.18 -23.76 -7.35
CA VAL A 235 -16.85 -25.08 -6.78
C VAL A 235 -16.88 -25.03 -5.26
N ALA A 236 -16.26 -24.02 -4.67
CA ALA A 236 -16.20 -23.87 -3.23
C ALA A 236 -17.60 -23.56 -2.64
N SER A 237 -18.31 -22.58 -3.19
CA SER A 237 -19.56 -22.07 -2.63
C SER A 237 -20.75 -23.02 -2.79
N LEU A 238 -20.81 -23.76 -3.91
CA LEU A 238 -21.93 -24.66 -4.21
C LEU A 238 -21.62 -26.13 -3.90
N GLY A 239 -20.33 -26.47 -3.78
CA GLY A 239 -19.88 -27.82 -3.43
C GLY A 239 -20.27 -28.18 -2.00
N GLY A 240 -21.02 -29.27 -1.85
CA GLY A 240 -21.52 -29.77 -0.57
C GLY A 240 -22.65 -28.95 0.06
N THR A 241 -23.20 -27.96 -0.65
CA THR A 241 -24.37 -27.20 -0.21
C THR A 241 -25.54 -27.39 -1.16
N THR A 242 -25.38 -26.99 -2.43
CA THR A 242 -26.41 -27.13 -3.47
C THR A 242 -26.18 -28.37 -4.34
N TRP A 243 -24.91 -28.70 -4.60
CA TRP A 243 -24.53 -29.89 -5.34
C TRP A 243 -23.50 -30.69 -4.57
N ASP A 244 -23.62 -32.01 -4.58
CA ASP A 244 -22.62 -32.88 -3.98
C ASP A 244 -21.23 -32.65 -4.59
N TRP A 245 -20.20 -32.84 -3.79
CA TRP A 245 -18.81 -32.75 -4.24
C TRP A 245 -18.48 -33.69 -5.41
N GLY A 246 -19.16 -34.85 -5.47
CA GLY A 246 -19.01 -35.82 -6.56
C GLY A 246 -19.90 -35.57 -7.79
N SER A 247 -20.72 -34.51 -7.78
CA SER A 247 -21.62 -34.21 -8.89
C SER A 247 -20.86 -33.83 -10.17
N ALA A 248 -21.43 -34.18 -11.32
CA ALA A 248 -20.85 -33.86 -12.63
C ALA A 248 -20.66 -32.35 -12.83
N GLN A 249 -21.52 -31.52 -12.22
CA GLN A 249 -21.46 -30.07 -12.25
C GLN A 249 -20.22 -29.54 -11.52
N ILE A 250 -19.98 -29.99 -10.28
CA ILE A 250 -18.82 -29.56 -9.49
C ILE A 250 -17.52 -30.07 -10.11
N ILE A 251 -17.48 -31.34 -10.53
CA ILE A 251 -16.32 -31.89 -11.23
C ILE A 251 -16.07 -31.16 -12.55
N GLY A 252 -17.12 -30.87 -13.32
CA GLY A 252 -17.05 -30.10 -14.56
C GLY A 252 -16.49 -28.69 -14.35
N LEU A 253 -16.95 -27.98 -13.31
CA LEU A 253 -16.43 -26.67 -12.93
C LEU A 253 -14.97 -26.74 -12.45
N ALA A 254 -14.58 -27.77 -11.71
CA ALA A 254 -13.21 -27.98 -11.26
C ALA A 254 -12.27 -28.26 -12.44
N VAL A 255 -12.67 -29.14 -13.36
CA VAL A 255 -11.92 -29.42 -14.60
C VAL A 255 -11.83 -28.17 -15.46
N LEU A 256 -12.93 -27.42 -15.63
CA LEU A 256 -12.94 -26.16 -16.35
C LEU A 256 -12.00 -25.13 -15.71
N ALA A 257 -11.96 -25.02 -14.38
CA ALA A 257 -11.03 -24.14 -13.68
C ALA A 257 -9.57 -24.50 -13.99
N VAL A 258 -9.22 -25.79 -14.00
CA VAL A 258 -7.88 -26.28 -14.34
C VAL A 258 -7.54 -25.97 -15.80
N VAL A 259 -8.46 -26.22 -16.73
CA VAL A 259 -8.27 -25.94 -18.17
C VAL A 259 -8.08 -24.44 -18.39
N LEU A 260 -8.92 -23.60 -17.78
CA LEU A 260 -8.81 -22.14 -17.86
C LEU A 260 -7.53 -21.62 -17.22
N LEU A 261 -7.05 -22.25 -16.14
CA LEU A 261 -5.78 -21.90 -15.51
C LEU A 261 -4.59 -22.24 -16.42
N ILE A 262 -4.61 -23.39 -17.09
CA ILE A 262 -3.59 -23.76 -18.08
C ILE A 262 -3.61 -22.77 -19.25
N ALA A 263 -4.81 -22.42 -19.75
CA ALA A 263 -4.98 -21.43 -20.80
C ALA A 263 -4.47 -20.04 -20.36
N PHE A 264 -4.78 -19.63 -19.13
CA PHE A 264 -4.29 -18.40 -18.52
C PHE A 264 -2.77 -18.38 -18.51
N VAL A 265 -2.10 -19.41 -17.97
CA VAL A 265 -0.64 -19.48 -17.94
C VAL A 265 -0.02 -19.45 -19.35
N ALA A 266 -0.66 -20.07 -20.34
CA ALA A 266 -0.18 -20.04 -21.72
C ALA A 266 -0.30 -18.65 -22.38
N VAL A 267 -1.41 -17.95 -22.15
CA VAL A 267 -1.64 -16.57 -22.63
C VAL A 267 -0.72 -15.59 -21.93
N GLU A 268 -0.61 -15.69 -20.61
CA GLU A 268 0.18 -14.80 -19.76
C GLU A 268 1.67 -14.85 -20.10
N ARG A 269 2.17 -16.01 -20.55
CA ARG A 269 3.55 -16.17 -21.04
C ARG A 269 3.83 -15.41 -22.34
N ARG A 270 2.79 -15.08 -23.12
CA ARG A 270 2.89 -14.43 -24.43
C ARG A 270 2.41 -12.97 -24.41
N ALA A 271 1.72 -12.54 -23.36
CA ALA A 271 1.21 -11.18 -23.22
C ALA A 271 2.35 -10.16 -23.07
N ALA A 272 2.22 -9.00 -23.72
CA ALA A 272 3.18 -7.91 -23.62
C ALA A 272 3.14 -7.24 -22.23
N GLU A 273 1.93 -7.05 -21.68
CA GLU A 273 1.68 -6.52 -20.34
C GLU A 273 0.82 -7.52 -19.53
N PRO A 274 1.42 -8.60 -18.99
CA PRO A 274 0.69 -9.61 -18.22
C PRO A 274 -0.03 -9.00 -17.00
N VAL A 275 -1.23 -9.50 -16.70
CA VAL A 275 -2.02 -9.17 -15.49
C VAL A 275 -1.30 -9.62 -14.21
N LEU A 276 -0.66 -10.78 -14.23
CA LEU A 276 0.10 -11.36 -13.13
C LEU A 276 1.40 -11.97 -13.70
N PRO A 277 2.47 -11.17 -13.85
CA PRO A 277 3.73 -11.60 -14.44
C PRO A 277 4.27 -12.83 -13.71
N LEU A 278 4.43 -13.94 -14.44
CA LEU A 278 4.93 -15.20 -13.87
C LEU A 278 6.32 -15.07 -13.23
N LYS A 279 7.10 -14.06 -13.64
CA LYS A 279 8.37 -13.68 -13.02
C LYS A 279 8.24 -13.38 -11.52
N LEU A 280 7.08 -12.89 -11.06
CA LEU A 280 6.83 -12.62 -9.64
C LEU A 280 6.85 -13.90 -8.81
N PHE A 281 6.34 -15.03 -9.34
CA PHE A 281 6.38 -16.31 -8.63
C PHE A 281 7.79 -16.91 -8.51
N ARG A 282 8.74 -16.43 -9.33
CA ARG A 282 10.16 -16.77 -9.17
C ARG A 282 10.78 -16.06 -7.96
N ILE A 283 10.17 -14.97 -7.49
CA ILE A 283 10.56 -14.28 -6.27
C ILE A 283 9.99 -15.06 -5.09
N ARG A 284 10.86 -15.78 -4.37
CA ARG A 284 10.47 -16.63 -3.23
C ARG A 284 9.60 -15.89 -2.21
N THR A 285 9.94 -14.63 -1.92
CA THR A 285 9.18 -13.77 -0.99
C THR A 285 7.76 -13.53 -1.46
N PHE A 286 7.56 -13.21 -2.75
CA PHE A 286 6.22 -13.01 -3.32
C PHE A 286 5.38 -14.28 -3.24
N SER A 287 5.92 -15.43 -3.64
CA SER A 287 5.20 -16.71 -3.60
C SER A 287 4.79 -17.10 -2.17
N LEU A 288 5.67 -16.91 -1.18
CA LEU A 288 5.33 -17.16 0.23
C LEU A 288 4.24 -16.20 0.71
N VAL A 289 4.34 -14.91 0.41
CA VAL A 289 3.32 -13.94 0.80
C VAL A 289 1.98 -14.22 0.13
N ALA A 290 1.95 -14.64 -1.13
CA ALA A 290 0.72 -15.03 -1.81
C ALA A 290 0.00 -16.16 -1.08
N VAL A 291 0.72 -17.23 -0.70
CA VAL A 291 0.15 -18.37 0.04
C VAL A 291 -0.30 -17.97 1.45
N ILE A 292 0.51 -17.19 2.18
CA ILE A 292 0.11 -16.69 3.51
C ILE A 292 -1.13 -15.78 3.38
N SER A 293 -1.19 -14.93 2.35
CA SER A 293 -2.34 -14.05 2.10
C SER A 293 -3.62 -14.85 1.83
N PHE A 294 -3.52 -15.94 1.06
CA PHE A 294 -4.62 -16.89 0.86
C PHE A 294 -5.08 -17.48 2.20
N VAL A 295 -4.18 -18.01 3.02
CA VAL A 295 -4.53 -18.62 4.32
C VAL A 295 -5.14 -17.61 5.28
N ILE A 296 -4.62 -16.38 5.33
CA ILE A 296 -5.20 -15.32 6.16
C ILE A 296 -6.58 -14.93 5.66
N GLY A 297 -6.78 -14.83 4.34
CA GLY A 297 -8.11 -14.62 3.75
C GLY A 297 -9.09 -15.71 4.14
N PHE A 298 -8.65 -16.98 4.03
CA PHE A 298 -9.40 -18.17 4.42
C PHE A 298 -9.86 -18.12 5.88
N ALA A 299 -8.93 -17.87 6.81
CA ALA A 299 -9.25 -17.79 8.22
C ALA A 299 -10.13 -16.57 8.56
N MET A 300 -9.81 -15.41 8.00
CA MET A 300 -10.51 -14.15 8.30
C MET A 300 -11.97 -14.19 7.88
N PHE A 301 -12.24 -14.50 6.60
CA PHE A 301 -13.61 -14.50 6.10
C PHE A 301 -14.40 -15.71 6.59
N GLY A 302 -13.77 -16.88 6.71
CA GLY A 302 -14.40 -18.02 7.35
C GLY A 302 -14.87 -17.67 8.77
N ALA A 303 -14.01 -17.07 9.59
CA ALA A 303 -14.38 -16.66 10.94
C ALA A 303 -15.46 -15.57 10.96
N MET A 304 -15.29 -14.50 10.15
CA MET A 304 -16.25 -13.40 10.08
C MET A 304 -17.65 -13.82 9.64
N THR A 305 -17.78 -14.90 8.86
CA THR A 305 -19.09 -15.44 8.46
C THR A 305 -19.80 -16.16 9.61
N TYR A 306 -19.09 -16.93 10.44
CA TYR A 306 -19.72 -17.80 11.44
C TYR A 306 -19.75 -17.22 12.87
N LEU A 307 -18.87 -16.27 13.21
CA LEU A 307 -18.91 -15.58 14.51
C LEU A 307 -20.26 -14.90 14.79
N PRO A 308 -20.84 -14.11 13.84
CA PRO A 308 -22.14 -13.49 14.06
C PRO A 308 -23.24 -14.53 14.27
N THR A 309 -23.19 -15.64 13.54
CA THR A 309 -24.14 -16.76 13.66
C THR A 309 -24.05 -17.40 15.04
N PHE A 310 -22.84 -17.60 15.57
CA PHE A 310 -22.64 -18.12 16.93
C PHE A 310 -23.30 -17.22 17.97
N LEU A 311 -23.00 -15.91 17.91
CA LEU A 311 -23.56 -14.95 18.84
C LEU A 311 -25.08 -14.88 18.77
N GLN A 312 -25.64 -14.83 17.56
CA GLN A 312 -27.08 -14.67 17.37
C GLN A 312 -27.87 -15.95 17.70
N VAL A 313 -27.35 -17.13 17.33
CA VAL A 313 -28.08 -18.40 17.49
C VAL A 313 -27.81 -19.01 18.86
N VAL A 314 -26.55 -19.07 19.31
CA VAL A 314 -26.15 -19.76 20.55
C VAL A 314 -26.36 -18.87 21.77
N HIS A 315 -25.91 -17.62 21.70
CA HIS A 315 -26.06 -16.65 22.81
C HIS A 315 -27.38 -15.90 22.77
N GLY A 316 -28.18 -16.06 21.71
CA GLY A 316 -29.50 -15.43 21.58
C GLY A 316 -29.45 -13.90 21.53
N ILE A 317 -28.29 -13.29 21.25
CA ILE A 317 -28.16 -11.84 21.23
C ILE A 317 -28.63 -11.26 19.89
N THR A 318 -29.11 -10.02 19.93
CA THR A 318 -29.60 -9.35 18.72
C THR A 318 -28.46 -9.13 17.72
N PRO A 319 -28.77 -9.04 16.41
CA PRO A 319 -27.76 -8.77 15.38
C PRO A 319 -26.96 -7.48 15.65
N THR A 320 -27.62 -6.43 16.16
CA THR A 320 -26.98 -5.17 16.57
C THR A 320 -25.95 -5.41 17.67
N MET A 321 -26.31 -6.16 18.72
CA MET A 321 -25.39 -6.48 19.80
C MET A 321 -24.27 -7.40 19.31
N SER A 322 -24.55 -8.36 18.42
CA SER A 322 -23.52 -9.19 17.79
C SER A 322 -22.43 -8.35 17.13
N GLY A 323 -22.79 -7.29 16.39
CA GLY A 323 -21.81 -6.36 15.83
C GLY A 323 -21.01 -5.62 16.91
N VAL A 324 -21.66 -5.17 17.98
CA VAL A 324 -21.00 -4.52 19.14
C VAL A 324 -20.00 -5.47 19.80
N HIS A 325 -20.38 -6.73 20.00
CA HIS A 325 -19.51 -7.76 20.57
C HIS A 325 -18.31 -8.07 19.68
N MET A 326 -18.35 -7.79 18.37
CA MET A 326 -17.22 -7.96 17.46
C MET A 326 -16.25 -6.76 17.45
N LEU A 327 -16.59 -5.64 18.09
CA LEU A 327 -15.69 -4.47 18.17
C LEU A 327 -14.30 -4.78 18.74
N PRO A 328 -14.12 -5.62 19.78
CA PRO A 328 -12.81 -6.02 20.25
C PRO A 328 -11.92 -6.65 19.17
N MET A 329 -12.50 -7.43 18.25
CA MET A 329 -11.75 -8.00 17.11
C MET A 329 -11.25 -6.90 16.18
N VAL A 330 -12.10 -5.93 15.86
CA VAL A 330 -11.72 -4.77 15.04
C VAL A 330 -10.64 -3.95 15.75
N LEU A 331 -10.77 -3.71 17.06
CA LEU A 331 -9.76 -3.00 17.86
C LEU A 331 -8.41 -3.72 17.83
N GLY A 332 -8.40 -5.04 18.03
CA GLY A 332 -7.19 -5.86 17.97
C GLY A 332 -6.51 -5.75 16.59
N LEU A 333 -7.29 -5.89 15.53
CA LEU A 333 -6.84 -5.74 14.13
C LEU A 333 -6.19 -4.37 13.90
N LEU A 334 -6.83 -3.29 14.34
CA LEU A 334 -6.38 -1.93 14.07
C LEU A 334 -5.13 -1.55 14.88
N LEU A 335 -5.12 -1.86 16.18
CA LEU A 335 -4.00 -1.55 17.06
C LEU A 335 -2.72 -2.23 16.57
N THR A 336 -2.81 -3.53 16.28
CA THR A 336 -1.66 -4.31 15.85
C THR A 336 -1.23 -4.02 14.42
N SER A 337 -2.15 -3.78 13.48
CA SER A 337 -1.81 -3.37 12.10
C SER A 337 -1.08 -2.03 12.08
N THR A 338 -1.56 -1.06 12.87
CA THR A 338 -0.94 0.26 12.97
C THR A 338 0.42 0.18 13.66
N ALA A 339 0.50 -0.51 14.81
CA ALA A 339 1.73 -0.65 15.56
C ALA A 339 2.81 -1.39 14.76
N SER A 340 2.47 -2.52 14.13
CA SER A 340 3.42 -3.27 13.30
C SER A 340 3.93 -2.44 12.13
N GLY A 341 3.05 -1.76 11.38
CA GLY A 341 3.49 -0.89 10.27
C GLY A 341 4.43 0.23 10.73
N GLN A 342 4.16 0.86 11.88
CA GLN A 342 5.03 1.90 12.44
C GLN A 342 6.37 1.34 12.92
N ILE A 343 6.37 0.20 13.61
CA ILE A 343 7.61 -0.41 14.10
C ILE A 343 8.46 -0.90 12.93
N VAL A 344 7.88 -1.52 11.91
CA VAL A 344 8.61 -1.95 10.71
C VAL A 344 9.26 -0.76 10.01
N SER A 345 8.51 0.33 9.81
CA SER A 345 9.04 1.53 9.15
C SER A 345 10.17 2.22 9.93
N ARG A 346 10.21 2.08 11.27
CA ARG A 346 11.28 2.62 12.12
C ARG A 346 12.49 1.69 12.25
N THR A 347 12.24 0.39 12.41
CA THR A 347 13.28 -0.59 12.77
C THR A 347 13.87 -1.31 11.56
N GLY A 348 13.20 -1.29 10.42
CA GLY A 348 13.59 -2.05 9.24
C GLY A 348 13.42 -3.57 9.39
N ARG A 349 12.93 -4.05 10.53
CA ARG A 349 12.71 -5.47 10.81
C ARG A 349 11.25 -5.81 10.65
N TRP A 350 10.94 -6.73 9.75
CA TRP A 350 9.57 -7.06 9.38
C TRP A 350 9.23 -8.54 9.57
N LYS A 351 10.20 -9.45 9.56
CA LYS A 351 9.93 -10.90 9.58
C LYS A 351 9.21 -11.37 10.85
N VAL A 352 9.47 -10.70 11.98
CA VAL A 352 8.88 -11.05 13.28
C VAL A 352 7.36 -10.89 13.28
N PHE A 353 6.81 -9.97 12.50
CA PHE A 353 5.38 -9.65 12.54
C PHE A 353 4.49 -10.69 11.83
N PRO A 354 4.75 -11.13 10.58
CA PRO A 354 4.00 -12.23 9.97
C PRO A 354 4.09 -13.52 10.79
N LEU A 355 5.25 -13.77 11.41
CA LEU A 355 5.47 -14.94 12.26
C LEU A 355 4.62 -14.87 13.55
N ALA A 356 4.72 -13.78 14.30
CA ALA A 356 3.92 -13.59 15.51
C ALA A 356 2.42 -13.51 15.20
N GLY A 357 2.06 -12.83 14.10
CA GLY A 357 0.68 -12.66 13.68
C GLY A 357 0.01 -13.97 13.27
N THR A 358 0.67 -14.81 12.47
CA THR A 358 0.13 -16.14 12.10
C THR A 358 0.02 -17.06 13.31
N ALA A 359 0.98 -17.03 14.24
CA ALA A 359 0.86 -17.76 15.52
C ALA A 359 -0.34 -17.26 16.35
N LEU A 360 -0.52 -15.95 16.45
CA LEU A 360 -1.60 -15.34 17.22
C LEU A 360 -2.97 -15.58 16.58
N THR A 361 -3.06 -15.61 15.25
CA THR A 361 -4.28 -16.01 14.53
C THR A 361 -4.61 -17.48 14.78
N ALA A 362 -3.62 -18.38 14.75
CA ALA A 362 -3.83 -19.80 15.07
C ALA A 362 -4.28 -19.98 16.52
N ALA A 363 -3.64 -19.29 17.48
CA ALA A 363 -4.07 -19.27 18.87
C ALA A 363 -5.48 -18.69 19.02
N GLY A 364 -5.81 -17.63 18.30
CA GLY A 364 -7.15 -17.04 18.27
C GLY A 364 -8.20 -18.03 17.79
N LEU A 365 -7.95 -18.79 16.73
CA LEU A 365 -8.85 -19.85 16.27
C LEU A 365 -9.05 -20.97 17.31
N LEU A 366 -7.98 -21.38 17.98
CA LEU A 366 -8.06 -22.37 19.06
C LEU A 366 -8.83 -21.84 20.27
N LEU A 367 -8.70 -20.56 20.60
CA LEU A 367 -9.48 -19.91 21.66
C LEU A 367 -10.96 -19.81 21.26
N LEU A 368 -11.26 -19.44 20.02
CA LEU A 368 -12.61 -19.42 19.48
C LEU A 368 -13.28 -20.80 19.53
N HIS A 369 -12.52 -21.88 19.32
CA HIS A 369 -13.02 -23.25 19.47
C HIS A 369 -13.44 -23.57 20.93
N ARG A 370 -12.85 -22.92 21.93
CA ARG A 370 -13.21 -23.13 23.35
C ARG A 370 -14.46 -22.37 23.78
N LEU A 371 -15.07 -21.57 22.89
CA LEU A 371 -16.30 -20.88 23.22
C LEU A 371 -17.42 -21.87 23.51
N THR A 372 -18.16 -21.59 24.56
CA THR A 372 -19.33 -22.39 24.96
C THR A 372 -20.56 -21.49 25.00
N PRO A 373 -21.78 -22.06 25.09
CA PRO A 373 -22.98 -21.27 25.30
C PRO A 373 -22.93 -20.42 26.58
N ASP A 374 -22.15 -20.84 27.59
CA ASP A 374 -22.03 -20.16 28.88
C ASP A 374 -20.83 -19.19 28.97
N SER A 375 -20.09 -19.01 27.87
CA SER A 375 -18.91 -18.14 27.85
C SER A 375 -19.27 -16.69 28.18
N SER A 376 -18.50 -16.07 29.07
CA SER A 376 -18.75 -14.69 29.49
C SER A 376 -18.41 -13.67 28.39
N THR A 377 -19.03 -12.49 28.46
CA THR A 377 -18.74 -11.36 27.55
C THR A 377 -17.26 -10.98 27.54
N TRP A 378 -16.59 -11.05 28.69
CA TRP A 378 -15.16 -10.76 28.82
C TRP A 378 -14.31 -11.78 28.06
N GLU A 379 -14.61 -13.07 28.24
CA GLU A 379 -13.92 -14.17 27.56
C GLU A 379 -14.06 -14.07 26.04
N MET A 380 -15.28 -13.86 25.54
CA MET A 380 -15.55 -13.64 24.11
C MET A 380 -14.77 -12.43 23.58
N SER A 381 -14.81 -11.31 24.30
CA SER A 381 -14.10 -10.09 23.90
C SER A 381 -12.59 -10.30 23.79
N LEU A 382 -12.00 -11.07 24.72
CA LEU A 382 -10.59 -11.42 24.71
C LEU A 382 -10.23 -12.30 23.50
N TYR A 383 -11.02 -13.34 23.22
CA TYR A 383 -10.76 -14.26 22.11
C TYR A 383 -10.90 -13.55 20.76
N PHE A 384 -11.92 -12.71 20.62
CA PHE A 384 -12.13 -11.86 19.46
C PHE A 384 -10.96 -10.88 19.27
N PHE A 385 -10.51 -10.23 20.35
CA PHE A 385 -9.36 -9.34 20.31
C PHE A 385 -8.07 -10.07 19.88
N VAL A 386 -7.79 -11.25 20.44
CA VAL A 386 -6.59 -12.05 20.10
C VAL A 386 -6.62 -12.46 18.62
N PHE A 387 -7.76 -12.93 18.13
CA PHE A 387 -7.92 -13.29 16.72
C PHE A 387 -7.71 -12.08 15.80
N GLY A 388 -8.36 -10.96 16.11
CA GLY A 388 -8.20 -9.70 15.37
C GLY A 388 -6.75 -9.18 15.39
N ALA A 389 -6.10 -9.21 16.56
CA ALA A 389 -4.71 -8.84 16.74
C ALA A 389 -3.76 -9.68 15.86
N GLY A 390 -3.99 -10.99 15.75
CA GLY A 390 -3.22 -11.85 14.86
C GLY A 390 -3.35 -11.43 13.40
N LEU A 391 -4.59 -11.19 12.94
CA LEU A 391 -4.85 -10.72 11.58
C LEU A 391 -4.15 -9.37 11.29
N GLY A 392 -4.15 -8.46 12.26
CA GLY A 392 -3.61 -7.10 12.09
C GLY A 392 -2.10 -7.09 11.93
N LEU A 393 -1.39 -7.93 12.70
CA LEU A 393 0.07 -8.12 12.59
C LEU A 393 0.51 -8.65 11.21
N VAL A 394 -0.36 -9.37 10.50
CA VAL A 394 -0.03 -9.99 9.22
C VAL A 394 -0.45 -9.11 8.04
N MET A 395 -1.70 -8.64 8.02
CA MET A 395 -2.32 -7.98 6.86
C MET A 395 -1.45 -6.88 6.25
N GLN A 396 -1.04 -5.91 7.08
CA GLN A 396 -0.33 -4.75 6.57
C GLN A 396 1.15 -5.03 6.27
N VAL A 397 1.76 -5.92 7.04
CA VAL A 397 3.18 -6.25 6.85
C VAL A 397 3.38 -7.05 5.56
N LEU A 398 2.47 -7.97 5.21
CA LEU A 398 2.55 -8.71 3.94
C LEU A 398 2.53 -7.79 2.71
N VAL A 399 1.67 -6.77 2.72
CA VAL A 399 1.60 -5.77 1.64
C VAL A 399 2.93 -5.04 1.53
N LEU A 400 3.47 -4.56 2.66
CA LEU A 400 4.76 -3.86 2.69
C LEU A 400 5.91 -4.75 2.18
N VAL A 401 5.91 -6.03 2.58
CA VAL A 401 6.95 -7.00 2.19
C VAL A 401 6.92 -7.28 0.69
N VAL A 402 5.72 -7.49 0.13
CA VAL A 402 5.56 -7.67 -1.32
C VAL A 402 6.03 -6.42 -2.06
N GLN A 403 5.68 -5.24 -1.54
CA GLN A 403 6.09 -3.97 -2.13
C GLN A 403 7.61 -3.78 -2.12
N ASN A 404 8.30 -4.24 -1.07
CA ASN A 404 9.76 -4.17 -0.98
C ASN A 404 10.50 -5.24 -1.81
N ALA A 405 9.86 -6.38 -2.07
CA ALA A 405 10.49 -7.52 -2.76
C ALA A 405 10.51 -7.41 -4.29
N VAL A 406 9.72 -6.49 -4.87
CA VAL A 406 9.54 -6.38 -6.32
C VAL A 406 10.13 -5.08 -6.87
N SER A 407 10.44 -5.06 -8.17
CA SER A 407 10.79 -3.83 -8.89
C SER A 407 9.63 -2.84 -8.88
N TYR A 408 9.95 -1.55 -8.90
CA TYR A 408 8.95 -0.47 -8.85
C TYR A 408 7.91 -0.57 -9.98
N GLN A 409 8.31 -1.06 -11.15
CA GLN A 409 7.42 -1.32 -12.30
C GLN A 409 6.36 -2.38 -12.02
N ASP A 410 6.64 -3.33 -11.12
CA ASP A 410 5.73 -4.45 -10.80
C ASP A 410 4.99 -4.23 -9.47
N LEU A 411 5.14 -3.06 -8.84
CA LEU A 411 4.63 -2.76 -7.49
C LEU A 411 3.11 -2.89 -7.38
N GLY A 412 2.39 -2.30 -8.34
CA GLY A 412 0.92 -2.34 -8.40
C GLY A 412 0.40 -3.76 -8.62
N VAL A 413 1.03 -4.49 -9.55
CA VAL A 413 0.67 -5.87 -9.87
C VAL A 413 0.95 -6.83 -8.71
N ALA A 414 2.07 -6.65 -8.01
CA ALA A 414 2.40 -7.50 -6.88
C ALA A 414 1.44 -7.27 -5.70
N THR A 415 1.10 -6.00 -5.41
CA THR A 415 0.15 -5.65 -4.34
C THR A 415 -1.26 -6.17 -4.64
N SER A 416 -1.73 -5.98 -5.87
CA SER A 416 -3.04 -6.49 -6.32
C SER A 416 -3.05 -8.02 -6.36
N GLY A 417 -1.96 -8.66 -6.76
CA GLY A 417 -1.78 -10.11 -6.71
C GLY A 417 -1.93 -10.68 -5.29
N ALA A 418 -1.25 -10.10 -4.29
CA ALA A 418 -1.39 -10.53 -2.89
C ALA A 418 -2.84 -10.37 -2.39
N THR A 419 -3.52 -9.29 -2.77
CA THR A 419 -4.93 -9.06 -2.45
C THR A 419 -5.83 -10.07 -3.15
N PHE A 420 -5.57 -10.41 -4.40
CA PHE A 420 -6.32 -11.40 -5.15
C PHE A 420 -6.22 -12.79 -4.51
N PHE A 421 -5.02 -13.25 -4.16
CA PHE A 421 -4.85 -14.52 -3.45
C PHE A 421 -5.60 -14.56 -2.12
N ARG A 422 -5.60 -13.43 -1.39
CA ARG A 422 -6.39 -13.28 -0.17
C ARG A 422 -7.89 -13.41 -0.44
N SER A 423 -8.42 -12.78 -1.49
CA SER A 423 -9.84 -12.86 -1.83
C SER A 423 -10.25 -14.27 -2.33
N ILE A 424 -9.36 -14.98 -3.03
CA ILE A 424 -9.58 -16.40 -3.34
C ILE A 424 -9.65 -17.18 -2.02
N GLY A 425 -8.66 -17.00 -1.14
CA GLY A 425 -8.63 -17.63 0.17
C GLY A 425 -9.91 -17.40 0.97
N ALA A 426 -10.41 -16.16 0.99
CA ALA A 426 -11.67 -15.78 1.61
C ALA A 426 -12.85 -16.61 1.13
N SER A 427 -12.97 -16.80 -0.18
CA SER A 427 -14.06 -17.56 -0.79
C SER A 427 -13.99 -19.05 -0.44
N PHE A 428 -12.78 -19.63 -0.48
CA PHE A 428 -12.54 -21.00 0.00
C PHE A 428 -12.81 -21.15 1.50
N GLY A 429 -12.50 -20.11 2.29
CA GLY A 429 -12.77 -20.06 3.72
C GLY A 429 -14.26 -20.21 4.02
N VAL A 430 -15.07 -19.33 3.45
CA VAL A 430 -16.54 -19.36 3.62
C VAL A 430 -17.13 -20.70 3.19
N ALA A 431 -16.72 -21.20 2.03
CA ALA A 431 -17.15 -22.47 1.46
C ALA A 431 -16.84 -23.68 2.34
N ILE A 432 -15.55 -23.90 2.64
CA ILE A 432 -15.10 -25.06 3.41
C ILE A 432 -15.67 -24.99 4.83
N PHE A 433 -15.71 -23.79 5.43
CA PHE A 433 -16.32 -23.60 6.74
C PHE A 433 -17.80 -23.96 6.72
N GLY A 434 -18.52 -23.60 5.66
CA GLY A 434 -19.92 -23.98 5.48
C GLY A 434 -20.13 -25.47 5.33
N THR A 435 -19.32 -26.15 4.52
CA THR A 435 -19.37 -27.61 4.40
C THR A 435 -19.09 -28.29 5.74
N VAL A 436 -18.05 -27.84 6.46
CA VAL A 436 -17.71 -28.40 7.79
C VAL A 436 -18.84 -28.13 8.79
N PHE A 437 -19.36 -26.91 8.84
CA PHE A 437 -20.46 -26.52 9.71
C PHE A 437 -21.70 -27.36 9.44
N THR A 438 -22.16 -27.45 8.19
CA THR A 438 -23.36 -28.22 7.81
C THR A 438 -23.19 -29.70 8.13
N ASN A 439 -22.05 -30.31 7.74
CA ASN A 439 -21.82 -31.73 8.02
C ASN A 439 -21.77 -32.05 9.52
N ARG A 440 -21.14 -31.18 10.32
CA ARG A 440 -21.09 -31.33 11.78
C ARG A 440 -22.46 -31.08 12.39
N LEU A 441 -23.17 -30.05 11.95
CA LEU A 441 -24.47 -29.69 12.47
C LEU A 441 -25.51 -30.78 12.20
N THR A 442 -25.59 -31.29 10.97
CA THR A 442 -26.53 -32.36 10.62
C THR A 442 -26.27 -33.60 11.46
N GLY A 443 -25.01 -34.04 11.58
CA GLY A 443 -24.65 -35.20 12.41
C GLY A 443 -24.94 -34.98 13.90
N GLN A 444 -24.69 -33.78 14.43
CA GLN A 444 -24.99 -33.48 15.83
C GLN A 444 -26.50 -33.34 16.09
N LEU A 445 -27.26 -32.75 15.17
CA LEU A 445 -28.72 -32.66 15.25
C LEU A 445 -29.35 -34.05 15.18
N GLU A 446 -28.92 -34.92 14.26
CA GLU A 446 -29.37 -36.30 14.20
C GLU A 446 -29.14 -37.03 15.52
N SER A 447 -27.94 -36.88 16.12
CA SER A 447 -27.63 -37.47 17.43
C SER A 447 -28.46 -36.89 18.57
N ALA A 448 -28.75 -35.58 18.54
CA ALA A 448 -29.53 -34.89 19.56
C ALA A 448 -31.03 -35.20 19.49
N LEU A 449 -31.53 -35.49 18.27
CA LEU A 449 -32.92 -35.85 17.99
C LEU A 449 -33.15 -37.38 18.05
N ALA A 450 -32.09 -38.19 18.00
CA ALA A 450 -32.18 -39.64 18.09
C ALA A 450 -32.95 -40.10 19.34
N GLY A 451 -34.04 -40.85 19.12
CA GLY A 451 -34.86 -41.40 20.19
C GLY A 451 -35.81 -40.41 20.88
N ARG A 452 -35.98 -39.18 20.36
CA ARG A 452 -36.90 -38.17 20.91
C ARG A 452 -38.09 -37.93 19.97
N SER A 453 -39.27 -37.64 20.53
CA SER A 453 -40.45 -37.27 19.73
C SER A 453 -40.30 -35.86 19.20
N VAL A 454 -40.03 -35.73 17.90
CA VAL A 454 -39.86 -34.44 17.23
C VAL A 454 -41.19 -33.98 16.64
N PRO A 455 -41.60 -32.71 16.80
CA PRO A 455 -42.79 -32.18 16.14
C PRO A 455 -42.71 -32.32 14.61
N PRO A 456 -43.83 -32.52 13.90
CA PRO A 456 -43.84 -32.59 12.44
C PRO A 456 -43.23 -31.32 11.84
N GLY A 457 -42.15 -31.47 11.07
CA GLY A 457 -41.47 -30.37 10.39
C GLY A 457 -40.28 -29.73 11.13
N ALA A 458 -39.82 -30.30 12.25
CA ALA A 458 -38.57 -29.93 12.92
C ALA A 458 -37.44 -30.95 12.69
N ASP A 459 -37.31 -31.42 11.45
CA ASP A 459 -36.24 -32.34 11.04
C ASP A 459 -34.86 -31.65 11.10
N ALA A 460 -33.78 -32.43 11.27
CA ALA A 460 -32.42 -31.92 11.37
C ALA A 460 -32.05 -30.96 10.24
N GLU A 461 -32.51 -31.25 9.03
CA GLU A 461 -32.26 -30.45 7.82
C GLU A 461 -32.98 -29.09 7.85
N ARG A 462 -34.23 -29.06 8.34
CA ARG A 462 -34.99 -27.80 8.50
C ARG A 462 -34.47 -26.96 9.66
N LEU A 463 -34.07 -27.60 10.75
CA LEU A 463 -33.47 -26.92 11.88
C LEU A 463 -32.13 -26.29 11.48
N ALA A 464 -31.31 -27.02 10.71
CA ALA A 464 -30.06 -26.50 10.15
C ALA A 464 -30.26 -25.30 9.21
N ALA A 465 -31.31 -25.34 8.38
CA ALA A 465 -31.62 -24.31 7.39
C ALA A 465 -32.26 -23.04 7.99
N ASP A 466 -33.11 -23.17 9.01
CA ASP A 466 -33.76 -22.03 9.66
C ASP A 466 -33.56 -22.03 11.20
N PRO A 467 -32.59 -21.25 11.71
CA PRO A 467 -32.37 -21.10 13.14
C PRO A 467 -33.58 -20.53 13.90
N ARG A 468 -34.55 -19.87 13.24
CA ARG A 468 -35.76 -19.36 13.89
C ARG A 468 -36.70 -20.50 14.30
N ALA A 469 -36.64 -21.63 13.61
CA ALA A 469 -37.40 -22.83 13.96
C ALA A 469 -36.99 -23.37 15.36
N ILE A 470 -35.78 -23.05 15.83
CA ILE A 470 -35.31 -23.39 17.19
C ILE A 470 -36.18 -22.73 18.27
N GLN A 471 -36.68 -21.52 18.02
CA GLN A 471 -37.55 -20.82 18.98
C GLN A 471 -38.97 -21.40 19.06
N MET A 472 -39.38 -22.17 18.06
CA MET A 472 -40.70 -22.83 18.01
C MET A 472 -40.69 -24.23 18.64
N LEU A 473 -39.51 -24.77 18.97
CA LEU A 473 -39.37 -26.09 19.58
C LEU A 473 -39.76 -26.10 21.07
N PRO A 474 -40.19 -27.26 21.61
CA PRO A 474 -40.36 -27.47 23.04
C PRO A 474 -39.11 -27.09 23.83
N ALA A 475 -39.29 -26.51 25.03
CA ALA A 475 -38.19 -26.04 25.86
C ALA A 475 -37.14 -27.13 26.17
N ASP A 476 -37.56 -28.39 26.20
CA ASP A 476 -36.71 -29.55 26.52
C ASP A 476 -35.72 -29.92 25.39
N LEU A 477 -35.99 -29.52 24.14
CA LEU A 477 -35.14 -29.82 22.97
C LEU A 477 -34.16 -28.68 22.64
N ARG A 478 -34.46 -27.45 23.06
CA ARG A 478 -33.64 -26.27 22.72
C ARG A 478 -32.20 -26.37 23.22
N PRO A 479 -31.90 -26.78 24.46
CA PRO A 479 -30.52 -26.80 24.96
C PRO A 479 -29.62 -27.76 24.17
N SER A 480 -30.13 -28.94 23.81
CA SER A 480 -29.39 -29.92 23.01
C SER A 480 -29.11 -29.43 21.60
N ILE A 481 -30.07 -28.72 20.99
CA ILE A 481 -29.92 -28.14 19.65
C ILE A 481 -28.96 -26.94 19.67
N LEU A 482 -29.05 -26.07 20.68
CA LEU A 482 -28.11 -24.94 20.85
C LEU A 482 -26.69 -25.43 21.11
N SER A 483 -26.53 -26.52 21.87
CA SER A 483 -25.23 -27.17 22.06
C SER A 483 -24.69 -27.78 20.76
N ALA A 484 -25.57 -28.36 19.93
CA ALA A 484 -25.20 -28.84 18.60
C ALA A 484 -24.71 -27.71 17.68
N TYR A 485 -25.41 -26.58 17.68
CA TYR A 485 -24.98 -25.36 16.97
C TYR A 485 -23.66 -24.81 17.49
N SER A 486 -23.52 -24.70 18.82
CA SER A 486 -22.32 -24.20 19.47
C SER A 486 -21.10 -25.04 19.10
N THR A 487 -21.18 -26.35 19.26
CA THR A 487 -20.09 -27.28 18.96
C THR A 487 -19.79 -27.31 17.46
N SER A 488 -20.83 -27.30 16.61
CA SER A 488 -20.62 -27.34 15.16
C SER A 488 -19.94 -26.07 14.63
N ILE A 489 -20.28 -24.89 15.14
CA ILE A 489 -19.62 -23.63 14.76
C ILE A 489 -18.19 -23.57 15.31
N THR A 490 -18.00 -23.95 16.58
CA THR A 490 -16.69 -23.88 17.23
C THR A 490 -15.70 -24.90 16.68
N ASP A 491 -16.18 -26.07 16.24
CA ASP A 491 -15.39 -27.06 15.50
C ASP A 491 -14.83 -26.50 14.20
N VAL A 492 -15.57 -25.63 13.49
CA VAL A 492 -15.06 -25.01 12.26
C VAL A 492 -13.74 -24.26 12.52
N PHE A 493 -13.66 -23.54 13.65
CA PHE A 493 -12.43 -22.83 14.02
C PHE A 493 -11.28 -23.79 14.34
N LEU A 494 -11.56 -24.96 14.91
CA LEU A 494 -10.58 -26.02 15.12
C LEU A 494 -10.03 -26.54 13.79
N TYR A 495 -10.90 -26.84 12.82
CA TYR A 495 -10.48 -27.31 11.49
C TYR A 495 -9.71 -26.26 10.69
N ALA A 496 -9.91 -24.97 11.00
CA ALA A 496 -9.16 -23.88 10.40
C ALA A 496 -7.74 -23.70 10.96
N ALA A 497 -7.53 -24.07 12.23
CA ALA A 497 -6.24 -23.85 12.90
C ALA A 497 -5.04 -24.55 12.21
N PRO A 498 -5.14 -25.81 11.74
CA PRO A 498 -4.09 -26.44 10.95
C PRO A 498 -3.71 -25.66 9.68
N VAL A 499 -4.68 -25.06 9.00
CA VAL A 499 -4.44 -24.29 7.78
C VAL A 499 -3.60 -23.05 8.11
N VAL A 500 -3.92 -22.36 9.23
CA VAL A 500 -3.12 -21.21 9.70
C VAL A 500 -1.75 -21.63 10.23
N LEU A 501 -1.62 -22.81 10.85
CA LEU A 501 -0.32 -23.38 11.23
C LEU A 501 0.60 -23.61 10.02
N VAL A 502 0.04 -24.00 8.87
CA VAL A 502 0.82 -24.05 7.62
C VAL A 502 1.34 -22.66 7.25
N ALA A 503 0.52 -21.61 7.35
CA ALA A 503 1.00 -20.24 7.12
C ALA A 503 2.08 -19.80 8.12
N PHE A 504 1.98 -20.22 9.39
CA PHE A 504 3.01 -19.99 10.39
C PHE A 504 4.35 -20.64 10.01
N VAL A 505 4.32 -21.91 9.58
CA VAL A 505 5.51 -22.61 9.08
C VAL A 505 6.07 -21.92 7.84
N LEU A 506 5.22 -21.50 6.90
CA LEU A 506 5.63 -20.77 5.69
C LEU A 506 6.24 -19.40 6.01
N ALA A 507 5.74 -18.71 7.04
CA ALA A 507 6.30 -17.44 7.51
C ALA A 507 7.75 -17.60 7.99
N TRP A 508 8.14 -18.78 8.49
CA TRP A 508 9.53 -19.06 8.87
C TRP A 508 10.51 -19.00 7.69
N PHE A 509 10.04 -19.40 6.51
CA PHE A 509 10.81 -19.43 5.27
C PHE A 509 10.94 -18.06 4.59
N LEU A 510 10.26 -17.03 5.09
CA LEU A 510 10.47 -15.65 4.64
C LEU A 510 11.91 -15.26 4.98
N ARG A 511 12.65 -14.78 3.97
CA ARG A 511 13.98 -14.20 4.17
C ARG A 511 13.81 -12.72 4.44
N GLU A 512 14.40 -12.26 5.53
CA GLU A 512 14.38 -10.85 5.90
C GLU A 512 15.41 -10.13 5.05
N ASP A 513 15.00 -9.67 3.86
CA ASP A 513 15.79 -8.73 3.09
C ASP A 513 15.68 -7.36 3.80
N LYS A 514 16.83 -6.71 4.03
CA LYS A 514 16.85 -5.35 4.59
C LYS A 514 15.96 -4.46 3.71
N LEU A 515 15.00 -3.77 4.33
CA LEU A 515 14.19 -2.77 3.65
C LEU A 515 15.12 -1.84 2.86
N ARG A 516 14.85 -1.65 1.56
CA ARG A 516 15.70 -0.80 0.72
C ARG A 516 15.80 0.58 1.38
N GLY A 517 17.02 1.08 1.54
CA GLY A 517 17.31 2.34 2.25
C GLY A 517 16.57 3.56 1.71
N SER A 518 16.11 3.48 0.45
CA SER A 518 15.20 4.45 -0.19
C SER A 518 13.80 4.54 0.44
N VAL A 519 13.48 3.71 1.43
CA VAL A 519 12.20 3.71 2.16
C VAL A 519 12.37 4.21 3.60
N THR A 520 13.59 4.42 4.05
CA THR A 520 13.89 5.00 5.37
C THR A 520 14.09 6.50 5.24
N ALA A 521 13.00 7.23 5.53
CA ALA A 521 12.84 8.69 5.47
C ALA A 521 12.94 9.29 4.04
N PRO A 522 11.81 9.38 3.32
CA PRO A 522 11.78 10.20 2.12
C PRO A 522 11.87 11.66 2.54
N ASP A 523 12.92 12.33 2.11
CA ASP A 523 12.88 13.77 1.88
C ASP A 523 11.71 14.06 0.93
N THR A 524 11.00 15.15 1.15
CA THR A 524 9.75 15.53 0.46
C THR A 524 9.88 15.58 -1.07
N SER A 525 11.10 15.55 -1.61
CA SER A 525 11.43 15.53 -3.03
C SER A 525 11.48 14.14 -3.68
N GLN A 526 11.32 13.02 -2.95
CA GLN A 526 11.52 11.66 -3.49
C GLN A 526 10.25 10.83 -3.75
N THR A 527 9.05 11.39 -3.69
CA THR A 527 7.81 10.62 -3.93
C THR A 527 7.00 11.11 -5.12
N LEU A 528 7.49 10.89 -6.34
CA LEU A 528 6.70 10.36 -7.48
C LEU A 528 7.58 10.26 -8.76
N ALA A 529 8.01 9.06 -9.12
CA ALA A 529 8.37 8.79 -10.51
C ALA A 529 7.93 7.38 -10.89
N SER A 530 6.91 7.31 -11.76
CA SER A 530 6.33 6.09 -12.33
C SER A 530 7.00 5.65 -13.64
N ASN A 531 8.28 5.97 -13.85
CA ASN A 531 9.06 5.39 -14.96
C ASN A 531 10.41 4.91 -14.43
N PRO A 532 11.07 3.93 -15.09
CA PRO A 532 12.48 3.72 -14.86
C PRO A 532 13.14 5.02 -15.27
N VAL A 533 13.67 5.76 -14.31
CA VAL A 533 14.86 6.50 -14.65
C VAL A 533 15.93 5.41 -14.58
N GLU A 534 16.35 4.88 -15.74
CA GLU A 534 17.78 4.65 -15.89
C GLU A 534 18.39 6.01 -15.56
N ARG A 535 18.69 6.22 -14.27
CA ARG A 535 19.38 7.44 -13.85
C ARG A 535 20.72 7.30 -14.50
N SER A 536 20.89 8.04 -15.59
CA SER A 536 22.21 8.30 -16.11
C SER A 536 23.03 8.85 -14.94
N SER A 537 24.33 8.58 -14.93
CA SER A 537 25.27 9.19 -13.98
C SER A 537 24.99 10.69 -13.81
N TYR A 538 24.59 11.37 -14.89
CA TYR A 538 24.19 12.77 -14.92
C TYR A 538 23.00 13.15 -14.03
N ASP A 539 21.92 12.36 -13.96
CA ASP A 539 20.71 12.72 -13.19
C ASP A 539 20.91 12.58 -11.67
N GLU A 540 21.67 11.57 -11.25
CA GLU A 540 22.03 11.39 -9.84
C GLU A 540 22.99 12.50 -9.39
N CYS A 541 23.88 12.90 -10.30
CA CYS A 541 24.76 14.02 -10.12
C CYS A 541 24.01 15.36 -10.05
N ALA A 542 22.98 15.57 -10.87
CA ALA A 542 22.12 16.74 -10.81
C ALA A 542 21.35 16.84 -9.48
N ARG A 543 20.94 15.71 -8.90
CA ARG A 543 20.33 15.65 -7.56
C ARG A 543 21.34 16.00 -6.45
N ALA A 544 22.53 15.42 -6.49
CA ALA A 544 23.60 15.74 -5.53
C ALA A 544 23.95 17.24 -5.60
N LEU A 545 24.02 17.79 -6.81
CA LEU A 545 24.20 19.21 -7.09
C LEU A 545 23.05 20.08 -6.55
N SER A 546 21.79 19.66 -6.69
CA SER A 546 20.65 20.46 -6.20
C SER A 546 20.63 20.57 -4.67
N VAL A 547 21.08 19.52 -3.96
CA VAL A 547 21.24 19.57 -2.49
C VAL A 547 22.37 20.54 -2.11
N LEU A 548 23.49 20.51 -2.84
CA LEU A 548 24.64 21.40 -2.66
C LEU A 548 24.35 22.86 -3.07
N ALA A 549 23.35 23.10 -3.91
CA ALA A 549 22.97 24.44 -4.36
C ALA A 549 22.29 25.29 -3.26
N THR A 550 21.62 24.65 -2.29
CA THR A 550 20.93 25.34 -1.20
C THR A 550 21.87 25.75 -0.06
N ARG A 551 21.60 26.88 0.61
CA ARG A 551 22.41 27.35 1.76
C ARG A 551 22.31 26.40 2.96
N GLU A 552 21.14 25.81 3.18
CA GLU A 552 20.87 24.86 4.27
C GLU A 552 21.53 23.51 4.02
N GLY A 553 21.45 22.97 2.79
CA GLY A 553 22.13 21.73 2.42
C GLY A 553 23.65 21.82 2.56
N ARG A 554 24.26 22.95 2.18
CA ARG A 554 25.70 23.17 2.42
C ARG A 554 26.05 23.15 3.91
N ARG A 555 25.24 23.79 4.76
CA ARG A 555 25.47 23.83 6.21
C ARG A 555 25.38 22.45 6.83
N GLU A 556 24.36 21.67 6.48
CA GLU A 556 24.14 20.32 7.00
C GLU A 556 25.28 19.36 6.62
N ILE A 557 25.82 19.50 5.41
CA ILE A 557 26.98 18.72 4.97
C ILE A 557 28.21 19.05 5.82
N TYR A 558 28.52 20.33 6.06
CA TYR A 558 29.66 20.69 6.91
C TYR A 558 29.47 20.25 8.37
N GLU A 559 28.23 20.21 8.88
CA GLU A 559 27.93 19.67 10.20
C GLU A 559 28.23 18.17 10.28
N LYS A 560 27.77 17.38 9.30
CA LYS A 560 28.07 15.93 9.21
C LYS A 560 29.56 15.64 9.03
N ILE A 561 30.25 16.39 8.18
CA ILE A 561 31.70 16.25 7.96
C ILE A 561 32.47 16.49 9.26
N THR A 562 32.09 17.54 9.98
CA THR A 562 32.76 17.94 11.23
C THR A 562 32.56 16.89 12.33
N ALA A 563 31.33 16.41 12.50
CA ALA A 563 31.01 15.34 13.45
C ALA A 563 31.74 14.03 13.12
N ARG A 564 31.80 13.65 11.83
CA ARG A 564 32.46 12.43 11.37
C ARG A 564 33.98 12.50 11.48
N ALA A 565 34.57 13.68 11.30
CA ALA A 565 35.99 13.91 11.53
C ALA A 565 36.38 13.91 13.02
N GLY A 566 35.39 13.85 13.94
CA GLY A 566 35.60 13.78 15.38
C GLY A 566 35.96 15.13 16.01
N TYR A 567 35.64 16.24 15.35
CA TYR A 567 35.92 17.59 15.84
C TYR A 567 34.65 18.29 16.30
N ASP A 568 34.72 18.98 17.43
CA ASP A 568 33.67 19.89 17.92
C ASP A 568 33.93 21.31 17.43
N LEU A 569 33.73 21.51 16.12
CA LEU A 569 33.92 22.78 15.42
C LEU A 569 32.60 23.28 14.84
N LEU A 570 32.48 24.60 14.70
CA LEU A 570 31.37 25.18 13.95
C LEU A 570 31.47 24.74 12.48
N PRO A 571 30.34 24.51 11.78
CA PRO A 571 30.37 24.17 10.35
C PRO A 571 31.16 25.19 9.51
N ALA A 572 31.11 26.46 9.90
CA ALA A 572 31.87 27.54 9.27
C ALA A 572 33.38 27.48 9.55
N ALA A 573 33.81 26.93 10.69
CA ALA A 573 35.22 26.73 11.03
C ALA A 573 35.85 25.61 10.18
N SER A 574 35.15 24.49 10.02
CA SER A 574 35.55 23.41 9.10
C SER A 574 35.59 23.88 7.65
N TRP A 575 34.61 24.70 7.23
CA TRP A 575 34.60 25.35 5.93
C TRP A 575 35.82 26.26 5.71
N LEU A 576 36.19 27.06 6.73
CA LEU A 576 37.33 27.98 6.67
C LEU A 576 38.67 27.25 6.61
N LEU A 577 38.84 26.16 7.36
CA LEU A 577 40.04 25.32 7.33
C LEU A 577 40.28 24.68 5.96
N LEU A 578 39.23 24.15 5.34
CA LEU A 578 39.29 23.57 3.99
C LEU A 578 39.63 24.63 2.93
N ARG A 579 39.27 25.91 3.16
CA ARG A 579 39.64 27.04 2.30
C ARG A 579 41.10 27.44 2.43
N ILE A 580 41.61 27.53 3.66
CA ILE A 580 43.02 27.84 3.91
C ILE A 580 43.91 26.77 3.27
N LYS A 581 43.55 25.48 3.38
CA LYS A 581 44.26 24.39 2.70
C LYS A 581 44.40 24.63 1.19
N ARG A 582 43.33 25.10 0.56
CA ARG A 582 43.28 25.23 -0.89
C ARG A 582 43.99 26.48 -1.41
N HIS A 583 43.76 27.61 -0.74
CA HIS A 583 44.28 28.90 -1.17
C HIS A 583 45.65 29.21 -0.57
N GLY A 584 46.15 28.36 0.33
CA GLY A 584 47.36 28.57 1.11
C GLY A 584 47.12 29.51 2.29
N THR A 585 46.57 30.69 2.00
CA THR A 585 46.18 31.69 3.00
C THR A 585 44.79 32.24 2.71
N VAL A 586 44.11 32.73 3.75
CA VAL A 586 42.77 33.34 3.62
C VAL A 586 42.69 34.59 4.49
N GLU A 587 42.17 35.68 3.91
CA GLU A 587 41.80 36.88 4.66
C GLU A 587 40.28 36.86 4.95
N PRO A 588 39.85 36.76 6.23
CA PRO A 588 38.43 36.65 6.59
C PRO A 588 37.53 37.76 6.06
N ALA A 589 38.02 39.01 6.06
CA ALA A 589 37.27 40.18 5.61
C ALA A 589 37.02 40.13 4.09
N ARG A 590 38.06 39.86 3.30
CA ARG A 590 37.96 39.67 1.85
C ARG A 590 37.10 38.47 1.47
N LEU A 591 37.18 37.39 2.25
CA LEU A 591 36.37 36.20 2.00
C LEU A 591 34.87 36.49 2.17
N ALA A 592 34.50 37.37 3.09
CA ALA A 592 33.11 37.81 3.27
C ALA A 592 32.59 38.65 2.09
N GLU A 593 33.47 39.33 1.35
CA GLU A 593 33.10 40.14 0.17
C GLU A 593 32.81 39.26 -1.06
N VAL A 594 33.52 38.13 -1.19
CA VAL A 594 33.43 37.26 -2.37
C VAL A 594 32.55 36.03 -2.16
N THR A 595 32.10 35.76 -0.93
CA THR A 595 31.24 34.61 -0.61
C THR A 595 29.88 35.04 -0.06
N PRO A 596 28.83 34.23 -0.24
CA PRO A 596 27.50 34.51 0.29
C PRO A 596 27.36 34.31 1.82
N VAL A 597 28.48 34.14 2.55
CA VAL A 597 28.51 33.84 3.99
C VAL A 597 28.64 35.15 4.77
N PRO A 598 27.76 35.42 5.77
CA PRO A 598 27.84 36.67 6.53
C PRO A 598 29.17 36.83 7.27
N LEU A 599 29.72 38.05 7.28
CA LEU A 599 31.00 38.38 7.93
C LEU A 599 31.06 37.93 9.41
N ARG A 600 29.94 38.01 10.15
CA ARG A 600 29.87 37.54 11.54
C ARG A 600 30.20 36.06 11.67
N VAL A 601 29.66 35.23 10.78
CA VAL A 601 29.86 33.77 10.76
C VAL A 601 31.33 33.43 10.45
N ILE A 602 31.95 34.15 9.50
CA ILE A 602 33.37 33.97 9.18
C ILE A 602 34.26 34.43 10.34
N THR A 603 33.90 35.52 11.01
CA THR A 603 34.67 36.05 12.15
C THR A 603 34.62 35.12 13.36
N ASP A 604 33.45 34.53 13.66
CA ASP A 604 33.30 33.57 14.75
C ASP A 604 34.04 32.26 14.44
N ALA A 605 34.00 31.80 13.18
CA ALA A 605 34.81 30.68 12.70
C ALA A 605 36.31 30.96 12.83
N ALA A 606 36.79 32.14 12.40
CA ALA A 606 38.18 32.54 12.52
C ALA A 606 38.65 32.53 13.98
N ARG A 607 37.85 33.09 14.91
CA ARG A 607 38.16 33.05 16.35
C ARG A 607 38.23 31.63 16.89
N GLN A 608 37.34 30.73 16.48
CA GLN A 608 37.34 29.36 16.96
C GLN A 608 38.55 28.58 16.44
N VAL A 609 38.91 28.75 15.16
CA VAL A 609 40.08 28.08 14.55
C VAL A 609 41.39 28.59 15.16
N GLU A 610 41.48 29.90 15.41
CA GLU A 610 42.64 30.54 16.06
C GLU A 610 42.75 30.13 17.55
N GLY A 611 41.65 30.16 18.30
CA GLY A 611 41.61 29.77 19.70
C GLY A 611 41.84 28.27 19.95
N ARG A 612 41.64 27.42 18.93
CA ARG A 612 41.95 25.98 18.96
C ARG A 612 43.35 25.66 18.45
N GLY A 613 44.15 26.66 18.06
CA GLY A 613 45.50 26.44 17.52
C GLY A 613 45.54 25.80 16.13
N LEU A 614 44.42 25.76 15.40
CA LEU A 614 44.30 25.11 14.08
C LEU A 614 44.68 26.03 12.91
N ALA A 615 44.70 27.34 13.13
CA ALA A 615 45.28 28.31 12.21
C ALA A 615 45.90 29.46 13.00
N ARG A 616 46.95 30.07 12.46
CA ARG A 616 47.60 31.26 13.00
C ARG A 616 47.36 32.46 12.09
N ARG A 617 47.32 33.65 12.68
CA ARG A 617 47.15 34.90 11.93
C ARG A 617 48.50 35.55 11.65
N GLU A 618 48.78 35.81 10.38
CA GLU A 618 49.94 36.58 9.90
C GLU A 618 49.43 37.85 9.21
N GLY A 619 49.42 38.97 9.95
CA GLY A 619 48.81 40.22 9.51
C GLY A 619 47.30 40.11 9.33
N LEU A 620 46.81 40.32 8.10
CA LEU A 620 45.40 40.17 7.73
C LEU A 620 45.04 38.76 7.26
N GLN A 621 46.04 37.89 7.04
CA GLN A 621 45.85 36.55 6.50
C GLN A 621 45.92 35.49 7.60
N MET A 622 45.24 34.37 7.38
CA MET A 622 45.34 33.17 8.23
C MET A 622 45.98 32.02 7.48
N ILE A 623 46.85 31.29 8.18
CA ILE A 623 47.63 30.16 7.68
C ILE A 623 47.41 28.95 8.61
N LEU A 624 47.36 27.74 8.05
CA LEU A 624 47.24 26.51 8.84
C LEU A 624 48.47 26.30 9.73
N THR A 625 48.24 25.81 10.94
CA THR A 625 49.29 25.22 11.80
C THR A 625 49.47 23.74 11.46
N ASP A 626 50.47 23.08 12.04
CA ASP A 626 50.69 21.64 11.85
C ASP A 626 49.48 20.81 12.32
N GLU A 627 48.89 21.16 13.48
CA GLU A 627 47.64 20.55 13.96
C GLU A 627 46.45 20.85 13.05
N GLY A 628 46.40 22.05 12.48
CA GLY A 628 45.41 22.44 11.47
C GLY A 628 45.50 21.61 10.19
N ALA A 629 46.72 21.32 9.75
CA ALA A 629 46.97 20.51 8.56
C ALA A 629 46.46 19.05 8.75
N GLU A 630 46.68 18.45 9.92
CA GLU A 630 46.14 17.13 10.25
C GLU A 630 44.61 17.12 10.34
N ALA A 631 44.02 18.12 10.99
CA ALA A 631 42.56 18.26 11.09
C ALA A 631 41.91 18.37 9.71
N VAL A 632 42.54 19.12 8.81
CA VAL A 632 42.11 19.30 7.42
C VAL A 632 42.17 18.00 6.61
N VAL A 633 43.17 17.12 6.84
CA VAL A 633 43.23 15.80 6.19
C VAL A 633 42.03 14.96 6.60
N LYS A 634 41.72 14.89 7.89
CA LYS A 634 40.54 14.16 8.42
C LYS A 634 39.22 14.73 7.90
N LEU A 635 39.10 16.07 7.85
CA LEU A 635 37.93 16.75 7.29
C LEU A 635 37.77 16.50 5.78
N SER A 636 38.88 16.39 5.04
CA SER A 636 38.85 16.06 3.60
C SER A 636 38.37 14.63 3.37
N GLN A 637 38.88 13.67 4.15
CA GLN A 637 38.47 12.26 4.08
C GLN A 637 36.99 12.06 4.47
N ALA A 638 36.56 12.65 5.59
CA ALA A 638 35.18 12.59 6.04
C ALA A 638 34.19 13.22 5.03
N ARG A 639 34.66 14.18 4.25
CA ARG A 639 33.90 14.80 3.16
C ARG A 639 33.77 13.89 1.95
N GLU A 640 34.84 13.24 1.51
CA GLU A 640 34.76 12.26 0.43
C GLU A 640 33.79 11.13 0.79
N ASP A 641 33.86 10.62 2.01
CA ASP A 641 32.93 9.60 2.51
C ASP A 641 31.48 10.10 2.56
N SER A 642 31.25 11.33 3.00
CA SER A 642 29.91 11.93 3.06
C SER A 642 29.32 12.20 1.67
N LEU A 643 30.15 12.55 0.68
CA LEU A 643 29.73 12.71 -0.70
C LEU A 643 29.49 11.34 -1.38
N ALA A 644 30.25 10.31 -1.01
CA ALA A 644 30.04 8.94 -1.45
C ALA A 644 28.71 8.35 -0.93
N GLU A 645 28.34 8.62 0.33
CA GLU A 645 27.04 8.23 0.88
C GLU A 645 25.85 8.87 0.14
N LEU A 646 26.00 10.10 -0.35
CA LEU A 646 24.97 10.75 -1.15
C LEU A 646 24.73 10.03 -2.49
N LEU A 647 25.71 9.28 -3.00
CA LEU A 647 25.63 8.51 -4.25
C LEU A 647 25.14 7.07 -4.05
N GLY A 648 25.01 6.61 -2.80
CA GLY A 648 24.37 5.33 -2.44
C GLY A 648 24.94 4.11 -3.18
N ASP A 649 24.05 3.32 -3.78
CA ASP A 649 24.36 2.02 -4.42
C ASP A 649 25.26 2.12 -5.67
N TRP A 650 25.55 3.32 -6.18
CA TRP A 650 26.37 3.53 -7.39
C TRP A 650 27.87 3.69 -7.11
N TRP A 651 28.28 3.72 -5.83
CA TRP A 651 29.68 3.86 -5.43
C TRP A 651 30.29 2.50 -5.04
N GLY A 652 30.83 1.79 -6.05
CA GLY A 652 31.47 0.47 -5.89
C GLY A 652 32.76 0.31 -6.71
N PRO A 653 33.40 -0.88 -6.69
CA PRO A 653 34.63 -1.16 -7.44
C PRO A 653 34.45 -1.07 -8.97
N GLU A 654 33.22 -1.20 -9.49
CA GLU A 654 32.86 -1.03 -10.90
C GLU A 654 32.23 0.35 -11.19
N ARG A 655 32.61 1.40 -10.44
CA ARG A 655 32.08 2.75 -10.63
C ARG A 655 32.45 3.34 -12.01
N PRO A 656 31.52 4.00 -12.72
CA PRO A 656 31.81 4.70 -13.97
C PRO A 656 32.84 5.82 -13.77
N THR A 657 33.79 5.95 -14.70
CA THR A 657 34.89 6.93 -14.64
C THR A 657 34.40 8.38 -14.57
N ASP A 658 33.25 8.67 -15.19
CA ASP A 658 32.65 10.00 -15.23
C ASP A 658 32.12 10.43 -13.85
N LEU A 659 31.64 9.48 -13.05
CA LEU A 659 31.17 9.73 -11.68
C LEU A 659 32.34 10.10 -10.76
N VAL A 660 33.50 9.47 -10.95
CA VAL A 660 34.74 9.78 -10.21
C VAL A 660 35.25 11.18 -10.55
N LYS A 661 35.27 11.53 -11.84
CA LYS A 661 35.62 12.89 -12.27
C LYS A 661 34.68 13.94 -11.72
N LEU A 662 33.37 13.69 -11.73
CA LEU A 662 32.41 14.66 -11.23
C LEU A 662 32.49 14.83 -9.70
N VAL A 663 32.67 13.77 -8.92
CA VAL A 663 32.89 13.90 -7.47
C VAL A 663 34.15 14.71 -7.20
N ALA A 664 35.22 14.52 -7.98
CA ALA A 664 36.42 15.33 -7.88
C ALA A 664 36.16 16.80 -8.26
N GLU A 665 35.40 17.08 -9.32
CA GLU A 665 35.03 18.43 -9.76
C GLU A 665 34.10 19.14 -8.77
N LEU A 666 33.08 18.48 -8.23
CA LEU A 666 32.18 19.02 -7.20
C LEU A 666 32.91 19.27 -5.88
N THR A 667 33.83 18.37 -5.52
CA THR A 667 34.71 18.57 -4.37
C THR A 667 35.59 19.79 -4.60
N ALA A 668 36.11 19.97 -5.82
CA ALA A 668 36.85 21.16 -6.21
C ALA A 668 35.98 22.42 -6.31
N GLU A 669 34.70 22.38 -6.64
CA GLU A 669 33.89 23.60 -6.77
C GLU A 669 33.42 24.09 -5.39
N VAL A 670 33.00 23.17 -4.52
CA VAL A 670 32.52 23.47 -3.16
C VAL A 670 33.66 23.86 -2.21
N SER A 671 34.90 23.46 -2.52
CA SER A 671 36.11 23.95 -1.83
C SER A 671 36.49 25.37 -2.26
N GLY A 672 35.81 25.96 -3.25
CA GLY A 672 36.10 27.27 -3.80
C GLY A 672 36.11 27.46 -5.31
N SER A 673 35.40 28.47 -5.78
CA SER A 673 35.52 28.93 -7.16
C SER A 673 36.89 29.60 -7.35
N SER A 674 37.48 29.45 -8.54
CA SER A 674 38.65 30.22 -8.98
C SER A 674 38.43 31.74 -8.93
N LYS A 675 37.16 32.20 -8.86
CA LYS A 675 36.77 33.60 -8.62
C LYS A 675 37.02 34.08 -7.19
N GLU A 676 37.20 33.18 -6.22
CA GLU A 676 37.42 33.51 -4.81
C GLU A 676 38.90 33.43 -4.42
N ARG A 677 39.81 33.37 -5.41
CA ARG A 677 41.26 33.35 -5.22
C ARG A 677 41.75 34.79 -4.96
N PRO A 678 42.60 35.05 -3.96
CA PRO A 678 43.25 36.35 -3.81
C PRO A 678 44.00 36.69 -5.10
N HIS A 679 43.74 37.84 -5.73
CA HIS A 679 44.54 38.31 -6.86
C HIS A 679 45.96 38.63 -6.38
N GLU A 680 46.98 38.05 -7.00
CA GLU A 680 48.32 38.64 -6.96
C GLU A 680 48.30 39.95 -7.76
N PRO A 681 48.88 41.05 -7.25
CA PRO A 681 49.03 42.25 -8.05
C PRO A 681 49.96 41.92 -9.23
N ALA A 682 49.52 42.26 -10.44
CA ALA A 682 50.36 42.15 -11.64
C ALA A 682 51.70 42.89 -11.40
N PRO A 683 52.83 42.36 -11.89
CA PRO A 683 54.10 43.08 -11.78
C PRO A 683 53.98 44.44 -12.47
N PRO A 684 54.67 45.49 -11.98
CA PRO A 684 54.59 46.81 -12.57
C PRO A 684 54.98 46.72 -14.04
N ARG A 685 54.17 47.32 -14.92
CA ARG A 685 54.57 47.50 -16.33
C ARG A 685 55.84 48.34 -16.34
N ASP A 686 56.93 47.74 -16.80
CA ASP A 686 58.19 48.42 -17.02
C ASP A 686 58.00 49.45 -18.15
N HIS A 687 57.77 50.71 -17.77
CA HIS A 687 57.79 51.84 -18.69
C HIS A 687 59.23 52.24 -18.97
N ALA A 688 60.01 51.35 -19.59
CA ALA A 688 61.38 51.64 -20.01
C ALA A 688 61.87 50.72 -21.14
N ALA A 689 61.09 50.53 -22.19
CA ALA A 689 61.59 49.94 -23.44
C ALA A 689 60.73 50.38 -24.65
N ASP A 690 60.51 51.69 -24.77
CA ASP A 690 59.95 52.28 -25.99
C ASP A 690 60.81 53.50 -26.35
N ARG A 691 62.00 53.22 -26.88
CA ARG A 691 62.81 54.18 -27.64
C ARG A 691 63.86 53.43 -28.47
N HIS A 692 63.80 53.66 -29.79
CA HIS A 692 64.68 53.21 -30.88
C HIS A 692 64.45 51.81 -31.45
N HIS A 693 63.76 51.72 -32.58
CA HIS A 693 64.43 51.86 -33.88
C HIS A 693 63.41 52.21 -34.98
N ASP A 694 63.77 53.24 -35.74
CA ASP A 694 63.11 53.70 -36.96
C ASP A 694 63.94 53.19 -38.16
N ILE A 695 63.37 53.26 -39.36
CA ILE A 695 64.00 53.30 -40.71
C ILE A 695 63.72 52.11 -41.68
N ASP A 696 63.11 52.54 -42.81
CA ASP A 696 63.14 52.07 -44.22
C ASP A 696 62.14 51.05 -44.82
N HIS A 697 61.08 51.62 -45.45
CA HIS A 697 60.60 51.57 -46.87
C HIS A 697 60.74 50.30 -47.77
N PRO A 698 60.02 50.17 -48.93
CA PRO A 698 58.83 50.89 -49.44
C PRO A 698 57.72 50.03 -50.14
N ASP A 699 56.55 50.66 -50.26
CA ASP A 699 55.55 50.70 -51.36
C ASP A 699 55.46 49.59 -52.45
N HIS A 700 54.27 48.99 -52.62
CA HIS A 700 53.67 48.68 -53.93
C HIS A 700 52.21 48.16 -53.84
N GLY A 701 51.29 48.87 -54.50
CA GLY A 701 50.39 48.29 -55.51
C GLY A 701 49.04 47.69 -55.09
N ARG A 702 47.97 48.51 -55.22
CA ARG A 702 46.61 48.06 -55.62
C ARG A 702 46.66 47.45 -57.04
N PRO A 703 45.77 46.51 -57.42
CA PRO A 703 44.43 46.93 -57.89
C PRO A 703 43.25 45.93 -57.67
N ASP A 704 42.06 46.52 -57.82
CA ASP A 704 40.74 46.00 -58.23
C ASP A 704 40.49 44.49 -58.42
N ARG A 705 39.34 44.03 -57.90
CA ARG A 705 38.21 43.61 -58.76
C ARG A 705 36.88 43.46 -58.00
N THR A 706 35.88 44.11 -58.57
CA THR A 706 34.45 43.84 -58.51
C THR A 706 34.11 42.43 -59.01
N ASP A 707 33.27 41.70 -58.28
CA ASP A 707 31.92 41.28 -58.68
C ASP A 707 31.23 40.52 -57.53
#